data_AF-A0AAJ6L165-F1
#
_entry.id   AF-A0AAJ6L165-F1
#
_cell.length_a   1.000
_cell.length_b   1.000
_cell.length_c   1.000
_cell.angle_alpha   90.00
_cell.angle_beta   90.00
_cell.angle_gamma   90.00
#
_symmetry.space_group_name_H-M   'P 1'
#
loop_
_entity.id
_entity.type
_entity.pdbx_description
1 polymer ?
#
loop_
_entity_poly.entity_id
_entity_poly.type
_entity_poly.pdbx_seq_one_letter_code
_entity_poly.pdbx_strand_id
1 'polypeptide(L)'
;MSMSFLSRRDLLRRVGGTFIAGAGIALFPAGFASASPKAGLTSTPGSTAGGPAYPGDPGFVARTPGELGAAKASWETPEYGYYTGHNPANPGTAIDSPWQLVAVNASTAYALGYRGQGVALGMMDSGYRATHEGFQTGLIVPVRAEGFYGTSGFGYRNSVTPSNPFTAGQRFTVAGDQARTSDYSHGTGMLGVTSGIRDGKEQHGIAFGSTMYVAMTGGSDTQSHGPFHDYVYWRTANKALVDAGAQVINSSWGSYVQTLDRSRFDGLGNDLGANGNLANAYQLRGKDSASATAMAIIIPNEHLKDLEYQYFLFKKSYSEDGIQYNPNHPGRSFMDAIWDAIKDSGAVNVRSAGNNDWSNPYFRPAYPFFNPAAEAQWVCVGGVQPPTAANPEYTKQFGYNEAGLAKWWTVSTPSNSVRTTNSGGDTNYSNSSGTSPATPVATAVMGVLLSRYPNMDAKQVRDLMFTTANNKMSDGVRFLGTGQTSPSGASIAWTAPDGVPDARWGWGIPDLDKGMYGPGQFLGPMTYNMDKAPLDVWSNDISQIAIKEREREDREWLAAYKRQGIAFAGEFSPNVLSPDGKLSENAFMLQGILADPYVQAITNGHPELYDKISYEDANKWRKEWMDARAAFIQNNIDNNLYTASLTKQGSGMLIMSGHATYGGGTTVEGGKLSIAGSHASSVAVKGGTLGGSGFVGGSIRVNSGVLQPGLSAAEAASALSVSLTDVPQGNVLKVGGDVTISRAGRLAITISGDRDYTSVRATGALVLDGELTLDVRAPITPGTVLTIMSGASIKGNFHSMPERRVLNVGGHMFRVSYKGGAMTLTAERTLPGARSGNA
;
A
#
# COMPACT_ATOMS: atom_id res chain seq x y z
N MET A 1 36.05 18.08 -3.63
CA MET A 1 36.23 18.82 -2.37
C MET A 1 35.45 18.10 -1.29
N SER A 2 36.11 17.79 -0.18
CA SER A 2 35.61 17.01 0.96
C SER A 2 34.37 17.66 1.60
N MET A 3 33.27 16.91 1.74
CA MET A 3 32.11 17.29 2.56
C MET A 3 32.17 16.52 3.88
N SER A 4 32.42 17.23 4.97
CA SER A 4 32.32 16.72 6.34
C SER A 4 30.95 17.07 6.93
N PHE A 5 30.25 16.05 7.44
CA PHE A 5 29.02 16.15 8.20
C PHE A 5 29.24 16.89 9.55
N LEU A 6 28.39 17.87 9.85
CA LEU A 6 28.31 18.50 11.18
C LEU A 6 27.01 18.06 11.88
N SER A 7 27.14 17.64 13.13
CA SER A 7 26.09 17.00 13.93
C SER A 7 25.25 17.99 14.73
N ARG A 8 24.07 17.51 15.12
CA ARG A 8 22.88 18.22 15.62
C ARG A 8 22.99 18.83 17.04
N ARG A 9 24.18 19.21 17.51
CA ARG A 9 24.41 19.59 18.94
C ARG A 9 24.85 21.03 19.24
N ASP A 10 25.02 21.91 18.26
CA ASP A 10 25.50 23.28 18.49
C ASP A 10 24.46 24.42 18.35
N LEU A 11 23.16 24.10 18.24
CA LEU A 11 22.11 25.11 18.01
C LEU A 11 21.25 25.46 19.24
N LEU A 12 21.81 25.44 20.46
CA LEU A 12 21.06 25.79 21.68
C LEU A 12 21.81 26.65 22.71
N ARG A 13 22.84 27.41 22.29
CA ARG A 13 23.45 28.44 23.15
C ARG A 13 23.79 29.69 22.35
N ARG A 14 22.81 30.58 22.21
CA ARG A 14 22.94 32.05 22.02
C ARG A 14 21.58 32.57 21.55
N VAL A 15 20.79 33.13 22.46
CA VAL A 15 20.29 34.52 22.42
C VAL A 15 19.68 34.79 23.79
N GLY A 16 20.32 35.68 24.55
CA GLY A 16 19.78 36.26 25.78
C GLY A 16 19.83 37.77 25.66
N GLY A 17 18.79 38.42 26.19
CA GLY A 17 18.68 39.87 26.42
C GLY A 17 17.65 40.54 25.51
N THR A 18 16.85 41.53 25.95
CA THR A 18 16.60 42.16 27.25
C THR A 18 15.26 42.90 27.12
N PHE A 19 14.50 42.97 28.21
CA PHE A 19 13.22 43.68 28.39
C PHE A 19 13.29 45.21 28.16
N ILE A 20 12.24 45.79 27.56
CA ILE A 20 11.71 47.13 27.90
C ILE A 20 10.17 47.08 27.88
N ALA A 21 9.54 47.62 28.92
CA ALA A 21 8.10 47.70 29.15
C ALA A 21 7.55 49.10 28.79
N GLY A 22 6.26 49.16 28.42
CA GLY A 22 5.49 50.42 28.36
C GLY A 22 4.08 50.24 27.79
N ALA A 23 3.08 50.34 28.68
CA ALA A 23 1.64 50.67 28.55
C ALA A 23 0.95 50.55 27.16
N GLY A 24 -0.20 49.90 26.95
CA GLY A 24 -1.36 49.69 27.81
C GLY A 24 -2.60 50.33 27.14
N ILE A 25 -3.60 49.53 26.76
CA ILE A 25 -5.05 49.83 26.74
C ILE A 25 -5.79 48.53 26.36
N ALA A 26 -6.79 48.20 27.18
CA ALA A 26 -7.57 46.96 27.17
C ALA A 26 -8.79 47.02 26.24
N LEU A 27 -9.23 45.87 25.74
CA LEU A 27 -10.62 45.40 25.75
C LEU A 27 -10.74 44.01 25.07
N PHE A 28 -10.83 42.96 25.89
CA PHE A 28 -11.55 41.72 25.57
C PHE A 28 -12.90 41.79 26.30
N PRO A 29 -13.96 41.09 25.82
CA PRO A 29 -14.16 39.73 26.33
C PRO A 29 -14.62 38.69 25.28
N ALA A 30 -14.18 37.46 25.55
CA ALA A 30 -14.79 36.14 25.34
C ALA A 30 -15.16 35.70 23.90
N GLY A 31 -14.78 34.54 23.40
CA GLY A 31 -14.04 33.42 23.98
C GLY A 31 -14.43 32.14 23.24
N PHE A 32 -13.47 31.41 22.67
CA PHE A 32 -13.63 29.97 22.41
C PHE A 32 -12.26 29.29 22.55
N ALA A 33 -12.25 28.27 23.40
CA ALA A 33 -11.07 27.59 23.88
C ALA A 33 -10.37 26.79 22.76
N SER A 34 -9.08 27.05 22.56
CA SER A 34 -8.16 26.09 21.96
C SER A 34 -7.96 24.95 22.96
N ALA A 35 -8.45 23.76 22.65
CA ALA A 35 -8.10 22.57 23.41
C ALA A 35 -6.67 22.15 23.04
N SER A 36 -5.71 22.43 23.91
CA SER A 36 -4.39 21.77 23.90
C SER A 36 -4.54 20.27 24.19
N PRO A 37 -3.67 19.41 23.62
CA PRO A 37 -3.75 17.97 23.80
C PRO A 37 -3.27 17.61 25.22
N LYS A 38 -4.20 17.25 26.11
CA LYS A 38 -3.86 16.65 27.40
C LYS A 38 -3.78 15.12 27.26
N ALA A 39 -2.58 14.62 27.54
CA ALA A 39 -2.23 13.33 28.13
C ALA A 39 -3.28 12.18 28.12
N GLY A 40 -2.86 11.07 27.50
CA GLY A 40 -3.06 9.74 28.06
C GLY A 40 -4.33 8.98 27.65
N LEU A 41 -4.21 8.21 26.57
CA LEU A 41 -4.85 6.89 26.47
C LEU A 41 -3.81 5.92 25.90
N THR A 42 -2.89 5.49 26.76
CA THR A 42 -2.26 4.18 26.62
C THR A 42 -3.29 3.13 27.01
N SER A 43 -4.29 2.93 26.15
CA SER A 43 -5.08 1.71 26.15
C SER A 43 -4.45 0.79 25.11
N THR A 44 -3.73 -0.22 25.57
CA THR A 44 -3.62 -1.50 24.87
C THR A 44 -5.01 -1.81 24.27
N PRO A 45 -5.15 -2.21 23.00
CA PRO A 45 -6.44 -2.63 22.47
C PRO A 45 -6.92 -3.88 23.21
N GLY A 46 -7.62 -3.67 24.31
CA GLY A 46 -8.33 -4.71 25.04
C GLY A 46 -9.55 -5.10 24.23
N SER A 47 -9.43 -6.22 23.51
CA SER A 47 -10.45 -7.26 23.29
C SER A 47 -11.96 -6.92 23.45
N THR A 48 -12.48 -5.82 22.94
CA THR A 48 -13.90 -5.72 22.58
C THR A 48 -14.08 -5.98 21.09
N ALA A 49 -13.50 -7.09 20.61
CA ALA A 49 -13.63 -7.56 19.24
C ALA A 49 -14.46 -8.85 19.28
N GLY A 50 -15.76 -8.77 19.03
CA GLY A 50 -16.61 -9.96 18.88
C GLY A 50 -18.08 -9.81 19.26
N GLY A 51 -18.54 -8.64 19.71
CA GLY A 51 -19.99 -8.41 19.87
C GLY A 51 -20.68 -8.20 18.51
N PRO A 52 -21.98 -8.54 18.40
CA PRO A 52 -22.76 -8.33 17.19
C PRO A 52 -22.78 -6.84 16.82
N ALA A 53 -22.66 -6.49 15.53
CA ALA A 53 -22.62 -5.08 15.10
C ALA A 53 -23.97 -4.38 15.34
N TYR A 54 -25.06 -5.15 15.30
CA TYR A 54 -26.43 -4.74 15.58
C TYR A 54 -27.18 -5.89 16.28
N PRO A 55 -28.31 -5.63 16.97
CA PRO A 55 -29.08 -6.70 17.62
C PRO A 55 -29.47 -7.81 16.63
N GLY A 56 -28.99 -9.04 16.88
CA GLY A 56 -29.25 -10.19 16.02
C GLY A 56 -28.29 -10.37 14.84
N ASP A 57 -27.19 -9.60 14.76
CA ASP A 57 -26.12 -9.85 13.78
C ASP A 57 -25.57 -11.27 13.94
N PRO A 58 -25.64 -12.14 12.92
CA PRO A 58 -25.18 -13.52 13.01
C PRO A 58 -23.64 -13.63 13.00
N GLY A 59 -22.92 -12.59 12.59
CA GLY A 59 -21.47 -12.61 12.44
C GLY A 59 -20.72 -12.93 13.73
N PHE A 60 -19.83 -13.91 13.69
CA PHE A 60 -18.95 -14.25 14.82
C PHE A 60 -17.48 -14.46 14.41
N VAL A 61 -16.59 -14.28 15.38
CA VAL A 61 -15.14 -14.48 15.21
C VAL A 61 -14.79 -15.92 15.57
N ALA A 62 -14.13 -16.63 14.65
CA ALA A 62 -13.63 -17.97 14.88
C ALA A 62 -12.54 -17.97 15.97
N ARG A 63 -12.61 -18.94 16.87
CA ARG A 63 -11.61 -19.15 17.94
C ARG A 63 -10.77 -20.39 17.69
N THR A 64 -11.22 -21.28 16.80
CA THR A 64 -10.52 -22.48 16.39
C THR A 64 -10.54 -22.62 14.86
N PRO A 65 -9.57 -23.35 14.26
CA PRO A 65 -9.55 -23.59 12.81
C PRO A 65 -10.84 -24.23 12.30
N GLY A 66 -11.43 -25.17 13.07
CA GLY A 66 -12.67 -25.86 12.70
C GLY A 66 -13.90 -24.95 12.62
N GLU A 67 -13.88 -23.79 13.29
CA GLU A 67 -14.96 -22.81 13.24
C GLU A 67 -14.85 -21.86 12.05
N LEU A 68 -13.68 -21.74 11.41
CA LEU A 68 -13.43 -20.69 10.40
C LEU A 68 -14.44 -20.71 9.25
N GLY A 69 -14.81 -21.89 8.75
CA GLY A 69 -15.82 -22.01 7.69
C GLY A 69 -17.20 -21.50 8.11
N ALA A 70 -17.65 -21.88 9.32
CA ALA A 70 -18.93 -21.41 9.86
C ALA A 70 -18.90 -19.91 10.20
N ALA A 71 -17.76 -19.41 10.69
CA ALA A 71 -17.56 -17.99 10.95
C ALA A 71 -17.65 -17.19 9.65
N LYS A 72 -16.96 -17.60 8.58
CA LYS A 72 -17.06 -16.96 7.26
C LYS A 72 -18.52 -16.89 6.79
N ALA A 73 -19.22 -18.02 6.80
CA ALA A 73 -20.63 -18.09 6.41
C ALA A 73 -21.53 -17.18 7.27
N SER A 74 -21.21 -16.98 8.55
CA SER A 74 -21.98 -16.09 9.44
C SER A 74 -21.89 -14.60 9.07
N TRP A 75 -20.82 -14.19 8.39
CA TRP A 75 -20.65 -12.82 7.89
C TRP A 75 -21.24 -12.62 6.49
N GLU A 76 -21.52 -13.70 5.77
CA GLU A 76 -22.06 -13.72 4.39
C GLU A 76 -23.60 -13.58 4.38
N THR A 77 -24.07 -12.55 5.08
CA THR A 77 -25.49 -12.14 5.14
C THR A 77 -25.94 -11.46 3.83
N PRO A 78 -27.25 -11.23 3.58
CA PRO A 78 -27.71 -10.61 2.34
C PRO A 78 -26.99 -9.29 1.98
N GLU A 79 -26.65 -8.46 2.96
CA GLU A 79 -25.89 -7.21 2.78
C GLU A 79 -24.38 -7.41 2.52
N TYR A 80 -23.84 -8.63 2.67
CA TYR A 80 -22.51 -9.02 2.16
C TYR A 80 -22.55 -9.24 0.64
N GLY A 81 -23.72 -9.68 0.15
CA GLY A 81 -24.03 -9.86 -1.26
C GLY A 81 -23.43 -11.11 -1.90
N TYR A 82 -23.30 -11.08 -3.23
CA TYR A 82 -23.05 -12.27 -4.05
C TYR A 82 -21.94 -12.04 -5.07
N TYR A 83 -21.28 -13.12 -5.45
CA TYR A 83 -20.16 -13.11 -6.40
C TYR A 83 -20.49 -12.44 -7.75
N THR A 84 -21.72 -12.61 -8.23
CA THR A 84 -22.23 -12.00 -9.48
C THR A 84 -22.85 -10.62 -9.28
N GLY A 85 -23.02 -10.17 -8.05
CA GLY A 85 -23.79 -8.95 -7.72
C GLY A 85 -25.31 -9.10 -7.80
N HIS A 86 -25.82 -10.30 -8.05
CA HIS A 86 -27.26 -10.58 -8.07
C HIS A 86 -27.61 -11.67 -7.08
N ASN A 87 -28.82 -11.60 -6.53
CA ASN A 87 -29.36 -12.69 -5.74
C ASN A 87 -29.60 -13.95 -6.62
N PRO A 88 -28.93 -15.09 -6.35
CA PRO A 88 -29.12 -16.32 -7.11
C PRO A 88 -30.53 -16.89 -7.06
N ALA A 89 -31.33 -16.51 -6.05
CA ALA A 89 -32.74 -16.90 -5.97
C ALA A 89 -33.62 -16.19 -7.01
N ASN A 90 -33.16 -15.08 -7.58
CA ASN A 90 -33.84 -14.28 -8.60
C ASN A 90 -32.98 -14.17 -9.88
N PRO A 91 -32.68 -15.28 -10.57
CA PRO A 91 -31.82 -15.26 -11.74
C PRO A 91 -32.45 -14.40 -12.86
N GLY A 92 -31.71 -13.39 -13.33
CA GLY A 92 -32.13 -12.49 -14.42
C GLY A 92 -32.46 -11.05 -14.01
N THR A 93 -32.31 -10.67 -12.74
CA THR A 93 -32.42 -9.26 -12.30
C THR A 93 -31.18 -8.44 -12.71
N ALA A 94 -31.26 -7.11 -12.67
CA ALA A 94 -30.07 -6.24 -12.71
C ALA A 94 -29.27 -6.36 -11.41
N ILE A 95 -27.99 -5.94 -11.40
CA ILE A 95 -27.14 -6.07 -10.20
C ILE A 95 -27.86 -5.33 -9.09
N ASP A 96 -28.17 -6.02 -8.00
CA ASP A 96 -29.03 -5.53 -6.92
C ASP A 96 -28.42 -5.75 -5.54
N SER A 97 -27.27 -6.43 -5.51
CA SER A 97 -26.58 -6.85 -4.29
C SER A 97 -25.10 -6.45 -4.36
N PRO A 98 -24.44 -6.23 -3.22
CA PRO A 98 -23.00 -6.04 -3.20
C PRO A 98 -22.27 -7.24 -3.83
N TRP A 99 -21.15 -6.97 -4.49
CA TRP A 99 -20.22 -8.02 -4.93
C TRP A 99 -18.78 -7.69 -4.57
N GLN A 100 -18.53 -6.43 -4.22
CA GLN A 100 -17.22 -5.92 -3.86
C GLN A 100 -16.64 -6.59 -2.61
N LEU A 101 -17.48 -7.01 -1.67
CA LEU A 101 -17.06 -7.73 -0.45
C LEU A 101 -16.61 -9.16 -0.77
N VAL A 102 -17.36 -9.83 -1.65
CA VAL A 102 -17.06 -11.17 -2.14
C VAL A 102 -15.76 -11.18 -2.95
N ALA A 103 -15.58 -10.21 -3.84
CA ALA A 103 -14.43 -10.12 -4.74
C ALA A 103 -13.09 -9.98 -4.00
N VAL A 104 -13.09 -9.37 -2.81
CA VAL A 104 -11.87 -9.21 -1.99
C VAL A 104 -11.78 -10.23 -0.84
N ASN A 105 -12.68 -11.23 -0.81
CA ASN A 105 -12.77 -12.24 0.26
C ASN A 105 -12.88 -11.64 1.68
N ALA A 106 -13.71 -10.60 1.86
CA ALA A 106 -13.80 -9.87 3.13
C ALA A 106 -14.26 -10.73 4.33
N SER A 107 -15.09 -11.76 4.10
CA SER A 107 -15.61 -12.66 5.14
C SER A 107 -14.50 -13.39 5.90
N THR A 108 -13.37 -13.71 5.27
CA THR A 108 -12.22 -14.29 5.98
C THR A 108 -11.67 -13.34 7.02
N ALA A 109 -11.45 -12.07 6.66
CA ALA A 109 -10.93 -11.08 7.59
C ALA A 109 -11.91 -10.87 8.75
N TYR A 110 -13.22 -10.78 8.48
CA TYR A 110 -14.25 -10.61 9.52
C TYR A 110 -14.32 -11.82 10.45
N ALA A 111 -14.23 -13.04 9.90
CA ALA A 111 -14.18 -14.28 10.67
C ALA A 111 -12.95 -14.36 11.58
N LEU A 112 -11.85 -13.70 11.22
CA LEU A 112 -10.66 -13.52 12.06
C LEU A 112 -10.74 -12.27 12.97
N GLY A 113 -11.82 -11.51 12.91
CA GLY A 113 -12.08 -10.35 13.75
C GLY A 113 -11.55 -9.02 13.21
N TYR A 114 -11.10 -8.95 11.96
CA TYR A 114 -10.54 -7.75 11.33
C TYR A 114 -11.51 -7.10 10.35
N ARG A 115 -11.93 -5.88 10.67
CA ARG A 115 -12.91 -5.08 9.91
C ARG A 115 -12.50 -3.61 9.78
N GLY A 116 -11.22 -3.30 9.99
CA GLY A 116 -10.67 -1.94 9.96
C GLY A 116 -10.68 -1.20 11.31
N GLN A 117 -11.04 -1.89 12.40
CA GLN A 117 -11.10 -1.28 13.73
C GLN A 117 -9.76 -0.67 14.16
N GLY A 118 -9.83 0.52 14.76
CA GLY A 118 -8.66 1.25 15.24
C GLY A 118 -7.78 1.87 14.14
N VAL A 119 -8.21 1.80 12.88
CA VAL A 119 -7.50 2.37 11.74
C VAL A 119 -8.16 3.69 11.33
N ALA A 120 -7.30 4.69 11.03
CA ALA A 120 -7.71 5.97 10.50
C ALA A 120 -7.49 6.00 8.98
N LEU A 121 -8.57 6.17 8.23
CA LEU A 121 -8.58 6.34 6.78
C LEU A 121 -8.99 7.78 6.44
N GLY A 122 -8.57 8.26 5.28
CA GLY A 122 -8.89 9.57 4.75
C GLY A 122 -9.71 9.47 3.47
N MET A 123 -10.53 10.47 3.19
CA MET A 123 -11.18 10.66 1.91
C MET A 123 -11.05 12.11 1.48
N MET A 124 -10.55 12.32 0.27
CA MET A 124 -10.56 13.60 -0.42
C MET A 124 -11.49 13.43 -1.63
N ASP A 125 -12.71 13.97 -1.57
CA ASP A 125 -13.72 13.86 -2.64
C ASP A 125 -14.57 15.15 -2.71
N SER A 126 -15.71 15.14 -3.38
CA SER A 126 -16.68 16.24 -3.38
C SER A 126 -17.17 16.60 -1.97
N GLY A 127 -17.15 15.69 -1.01
CA GLY A 127 -17.77 15.82 0.31
C GLY A 127 -18.76 14.67 0.53
N TYR A 128 -19.57 14.72 1.58
CA TYR A 128 -20.56 13.67 1.83
C TYR A 128 -21.85 14.21 2.47
N ARG A 129 -22.94 13.47 2.30
CA ARG A 129 -24.23 13.76 2.91
C ARG A 129 -24.25 13.23 4.36
N ALA A 130 -23.93 14.10 5.31
CA ALA A 130 -23.74 13.72 6.72
C ALA A 130 -24.97 13.12 7.42
N THR A 131 -26.17 13.34 6.89
CA THR A 131 -27.43 12.83 7.45
C THR A 131 -27.82 11.43 6.99
N HIS A 132 -27.10 10.87 6.01
CA HIS A 132 -27.42 9.57 5.43
C HIS A 132 -27.32 8.44 6.49
N GLU A 133 -28.37 7.61 6.59
CA GLU A 133 -28.53 6.58 7.64
C GLU A 133 -27.55 5.42 7.49
N GLY A 134 -27.11 5.13 6.26
CA GLY A 134 -26.06 4.15 5.96
C GLY A 134 -24.65 4.47 6.46
N PHE A 135 -24.46 5.51 7.28
CA PHE A 135 -23.18 5.88 7.87
C PHE A 135 -23.14 5.67 9.38
N GLN A 136 -22.05 5.10 9.86
CA GLN A 136 -21.76 5.04 11.29
C GLN A 136 -21.21 6.39 11.76
N THR A 137 -22.10 7.32 12.11
CA THR A 137 -21.77 8.73 12.40
C THR A 137 -20.62 8.93 13.40
N GLY A 138 -20.48 8.06 14.40
CA GLY A 138 -19.37 8.10 15.36
C GLY A 138 -17.98 7.76 14.78
N LEU A 139 -17.92 7.23 13.55
CA LEU A 139 -16.69 6.88 12.84
C LEU A 139 -16.44 7.77 11.62
N ILE A 140 -17.33 8.71 11.28
CA ILE A 140 -17.13 9.64 10.17
C ILE A 140 -16.84 11.04 10.72
N VAL A 141 -15.63 11.53 10.47
CA VAL A 141 -15.13 12.80 11.00
C VAL A 141 -14.79 13.75 9.85
N PRO A 142 -15.57 14.83 9.63
CA PRO A 142 -15.17 15.85 8.68
C PRO A 142 -13.96 16.62 9.22
N VAL A 143 -12.90 16.76 8.41
CA VAL A 143 -11.77 17.63 8.77
C VAL A 143 -12.11 19.08 8.43
N ARG A 144 -11.65 19.98 9.29
CA ARG A 144 -11.80 21.44 9.13
C ARG A 144 -10.41 22.07 9.06
N ALA A 145 -10.15 22.80 8.00
CA ALA A 145 -8.92 23.57 7.82
C ALA A 145 -9.20 24.84 7.03
N GLU A 146 -8.36 25.85 7.20
CA GLU A 146 -8.55 27.16 6.57
C GLU A 146 -7.24 27.70 6.04
N GLY A 147 -7.33 28.57 5.05
CA GLY A 147 -6.18 29.23 4.47
C GLY A 147 -6.60 30.34 3.52
N PHE A 148 -5.63 30.83 2.75
CA PHE A 148 -5.85 31.80 1.69
C PHE A 148 -5.31 31.21 0.39
N TYR A 149 -6.06 31.33 -0.69
CA TYR A 149 -5.58 30.87 -2.00
C TYR A 149 -4.28 31.60 -2.35
N GLY A 150 -3.29 30.86 -2.84
CA GLY A 150 -2.02 31.42 -3.30
C GLY A 150 -2.09 31.97 -4.72
N THR A 151 -2.99 31.42 -5.53
CA THR A 151 -3.23 31.82 -6.92
C THR A 151 -4.71 32.11 -7.16
N SER A 152 -5.00 32.73 -8.31
CA SER A 152 -6.37 32.88 -8.83
C SER A 152 -6.59 31.86 -9.95
N GLY A 153 -7.85 31.50 -10.20
CA GLY A 153 -8.20 30.60 -11.28
C GLY A 153 -9.63 30.13 -11.21
N PHE A 154 -9.91 29.06 -11.94
CA PHE A 154 -11.24 28.50 -12.10
C PHE A 154 -11.22 26.98 -12.02
N GLY A 155 -12.34 26.41 -11.57
CA GLY A 155 -12.68 25.03 -11.82
C GLY A 155 -13.29 24.85 -13.21
N TYR A 156 -12.57 24.21 -14.11
CA TYR A 156 -13.11 23.86 -15.42
C TYR A 156 -14.07 22.67 -15.29
N ARG A 157 -15.29 22.80 -15.83
CA ARG A 157 -16.23 21.68 -15.99
C ARG A 157 -16.27 21.27 -17.46
N ASN A 158 -17.15 20.35 -17.83
CA ASN A 158 -17.39 19.93 -19.22
C ASN A 158 -18.05 21.05 -20.08
N SER A 159 -17.54 22.28 -20.03
CA SER A 159 -18.07 23.47 -20.69
C SER A 159 -16.93 24.41 -21.10
N VAL A 160 -17.15 25.17 -22.17
CA VAL A 160 -16.21 26.22 -22.62
C VAL A 160 -16.04 27.34 -21.59
N THR A 161 -17.04 27.57 -20.76
CA THR A 161 -17.01 28.61 -19.73
C THR A 161 -16.41 28.03 -18.44
N PRO A 162 -15.33 28.63 -17.90
CA PRO A 162 -14.81 28.27 -16.59
C PRO A 162 -15.87 28.47 -15.49
N SER A 163 -15.81 27.67 -14.43
CA SER A 163 -16.76 27.74 -13.30
C SER A 163 -16.01 27.73 -11.97
N ASN A 164 -16.70 27.86 -10.83
CA ASN A 164 -16.08 27.76 -9.49
C ASN A 164 -14.78 28.59 -9.33
N PRO A 165 -14.84 29.92 -9.51
CA PRO A 165 -13.66 30.78 -9.40
C PRO A 165 -13.07 30.76 -8.00
N PHE A 166 -11.75 30.86 -7.92
CA PHE A 166 -11.01 31.16 -6.70
C PHE A 166 -10.04 32.33 -6.96
N THR A 167 -9.80 33.15 -5.94
CA THR A 167 -9.01 34.38 -6.07
C THR A 167 -7.85 34.37 -5.08
N ALA A 168 -6.65 34.70 -5.54
CA ALA A 168 -5.48 34.84 -4.69
C ALA A 168 -5.77 35.80 -3.51
N GLY A 169 -5.35 35.42 -2.30
CA GLY A 169 -5.61 36.18 -1.08
C GLY A 169 -7.05 36.07 -0.55
N GLN A 170 -7.97 35.39 -1.24
CA GLN A 170 -9.28 35.08 -0.70
C GLN A 170 -9.19 33.91 0.30
N ARG A 171 -9.88 34.04 1.44
CA ARG A 171 -9.98 32.98 2.44
C ARG A 171 -10.77 31.79 1.90
N PHE A 172 -10.32 30.58 2.20
CA PHE A 172 -11.08 29.35 2.00
C PHE A 172 -11.21 28.56 3.30
N THR A 173 -12.21 27.68 3.33
CA THR A 173 -12.43 26.69 4.38
C THR A 173 -12.62 25.33 3.73
N VAL A 174 -11.87 24.33 4.20
CA VAL A 174 -12.06 22.90 3.92
C VAL A 174 -13.07 22.36 4.91
N ALA A 175 -14.17 21.78 4.43
CA ALA A 175 -15.23 21.23 5.27
C ALA A 175 -15.90 20.03 4.58
N GLY A 176 -15.50 18.81 4.94
CA GLY A 176 -15.99 17.58 4.28
C GLY A 176 -17.50 17.34 4.37
N ASP A 177 -18.15 17.89 5.41
CA ASP A 177 -19.58 17.78 5.71
C ASP A 177 -20.44 18.90 5.10
N GLN A 178 -19.84 19.92 4.50
CA GLN A 178 -20.56 21.06 3.91
C GLN A 178 -20.72 20.95 2.40
N ALA A 179 -21.24 19.81 1.97
CA ALA A 179 -21.66 19.59 0.60
C ALA A 179 -22.67 20.67 0.14
N ARG A 180 -22.32 21.49 -0.86
CA ARG A 180 -23.18 22.56 -1.40
C ARG A 180 -24.22 21.98 -2.39
N THR A 181 -25.38 21.52 -1.91
CA THR A 181 -26.53 21.05 -2.74
C THR A 181 -26.27 19.77 -3.58
N SER A 182 -27.13 19.45 -4.55
CA SER A 182 -27.22 18.17 -5.29
C SER A 182 -25.96 17.70 -6.05
N ASP A 183 -24.95 18.57 -6.19
CA ASP A 183 -23.68 18.32 -6.90
C ASP A 183 -22.67 17.42 -6.12
N TYR A 184 -23.03 16.94 -4.93
CA TYR A 184 -22.15 16.30 -3.95
C TYR A 184 -22.48 14.81 -3.72
N SER A 185 -23.03 14.18 -4.76
CA SER A 185 -23.45 12.77 -4.73
C SER A 185 -22.32 11.77 -4.72
N HIS A 186 -21.18 12.16 -5.29
CA HIS A 186 -20.09 11.25 -5.56
C HIS A 186 -19.43 10.73 -4.26
N GLY A 187 -18.99 11.63 -3.38
CA GLY A 187 -18.28 11.24 -2.15
C GLY A 187 -19.17 10.52 -1.13
N THR A 188 -20.48 10.75 -1.15
CA THR A 188 -21.46 9.96 -0.38
C THR A 188 -21.39 8.49 -0.79
N GLY A 189 -21.32 8.19 -2.09
CA GLY A 189 -21.16 6.81 -2.56
C GLY A 189 -19.78 6.23 -2.28
N MET A 190 -18.71 7.02 -2.37
CA MET A 190 -17.37 6.50 -2.08
C MET A 190 -17.23 6.10 -0.60
N LEU A 191 -17.81 6.91 0.29
CA LEU A 191 -17.82 6.63 1.72
C LEU A 191 -18.61 5.35 2.06
N GLY A 192 -19.72 5.09 1.38
CA GLY A 192 -20.52 3.88 1.57
C GLY A 192 -19.75 2.59 1.26
N VAL A 193 -18.91 2.60 0.21
CA VAL A 193 -18.06 1.45 -0.16
C VAL A 193 -16.98 1.17 0.88
N THR A 194 -16.36 2.21 1.42
CA THR A 194 -15.30 2.04 2.43
C THR A 194 -15.87 1.72 3.82
N SER A 195 -16.80 2.53 4.32
CA SER A 195 -17.20 2.55 5.73
C SER A 195 -18.72 2.62 5.96
N GLY A 196 -19.54 2.18 5.00
CA GLY A 196 -20.97 2.02 5.22
C GLY A 196 -21.24 1.14 6.45
N ILE A 197 -22.23 1.51 7.25
CA ILE A 197 -22.56 0.79 8.49
C ILE A 197 -23.01 -0.65 8.19
N ARG A 198 -22.67 -1.59 9.07
CA ARG A 198 -23.26 -2.93 9.09
C ARG A 198 -24.46 -2.93 10.02
N ASP A 199 -25.67 -2.98 9.45
CA ASP A 199 -26.93 -2.94 10.20
C ASP A 199 -27.98 -3.94 9.69
N GLY A 200 -27.58 -4.90 8.83
CA GLY A 200 -28.46 -5.89 8.25
C GLY A 200 -29.31 -5.39 7.08
N LYS A 201 -29.04 -4.19 6.54
CA LYS A 201 -29.81 -3.59 5.45
C LYS A 201 -28.93 -3.28 4.24
N GLU A 202 -29.49 -3.42 3.04
CA GLU A 202 -28.97 -2.95 1.75
C GLU A 202 -27.51 -3.34 1.41
N GLN A 203 -26.51 -2.76 2.08
CA GLN A 203 -25.08 -3.03 1.94
C GLN A 203 -24.30 -2.54 3.17
N HIS A 204 -23.05 -2.98 3.33
CA HIS A 204 -22.09 -2.37 4.25
C HIS A 204 -20.71 -2.16 3.60
N GLY A 205 -19.93 -1.24 4.18
CA GLY A 205 -18.57 -0.97 3.71
C GLY A 205 -17.61 -2.11 4.05
N ILE A 206 -16.52 -2.23 3.29
CA ILE A 206 -15.50 -3.29 3.49
C ILE A 206 -14.71 -3.07 4.79
N ALA A 207 -14.49 -1.81 5.18
CA ALA A 207 -13.73 -1.44 6.37
C ALA A 207 -14.63 -0.67 7.36
N PHE A 208 -15.85 -1.19 7.58
CA PHE A 208 -16.90 -0.58 8.40
C PHE A 208 -16.51 -0.31 9.87
N GLY A 209 -15.40 -0.87 10.36
CA GLY A 209 -14.83 -0.56 11.67
C GLY A 209 -13.83 0.62 11.69
N SER A 210 -13.46 1.18 10.53
CA SER A 210 -12.45 2.25 10.43
C SER A 210 -13.03 3.62 10.77
N THR A 211 -12.20 4.50 11.30
CA THR A 211 -12.52 5.94 11.37
C THR A 211 -12.19 6.60 10.03
N MET A 212 -13.15 7.26 9.41
CA MET A 212 -12.99 8.02 8.16
C MET A 212 -12.87 9.51 8.43
N TYR A 213 -11.73 10.09 8.06
CA TYR A 213 -11.53 11.53 8.00
C TYR A 213 -11.87 12.04 6.61
N VAL A 214 -12.77 13.02 6.49
CA VAL A 214 -13.28 13.48 5.18
C VAL A 214 -12.93 14.93 4.92
N ALA A 215 -12.23 15.19 3.83
CA ALA A 215 -11.96 16.50 3.25
C ALA A 215 -12.66 16.64 1.88
N MET A 216 -12.76 17.89 1.40
CA MET A 216 -13.38 18.19 0.11
C MET A 216 -12.38 18.74 -0.92
N THR A 217 -12.55 18.41 -2.19
CA THR A 217 -11.77 18.93 -3.33
C THR A 217 -12.02 20.40 -3.62
N GLY A 218 -13.08 20.98 -3.05
CA GLY A 218 -13.49 22.36 -3.29
C GLY A 218 -14.39 22.51 -4.53
N GLY A 219 -14.84 21.40 -5.12
CA GLY A 219 -15.79 21.38 -6.24
C GLY A 219 -16.50 20.03 -6.41
N SER A 220 -17.20 19.85 -7.53
CA SER A 220 -17.94 18.63 -7.86
C SER A 220 -17.06 17.58 -8.54
N ASP A 221 -17.55 16.34 -8.62
CA ASP A 221 -16.86 15.26 -9.35
C ASP A 221 -16.70 15.56 -10.86
N THR A 222 -17.64 16.32 -11.43
CA THR A 222 -17.61 16.77 -12.85
C THR A 222 -16.57 17.86 -13.14
N GLN A 223 -15.88 18.37 -12.12
CA GLN A 223 -14.78 19.30 -12.33
C GLN A 223 -13.58 18.57 -12.94
N SER A 224 -13.00 19.14 -14.00
CA SER A 224 -11.75 18.69 -14.58
C SER A 224 -10.60 18.90 -13.62
N HIS A 225 -9.81 17.85 -13.39
CA HIS A 225 -8.65 17.89 -12.51
C HIS A 225 -7.33 17.89 -13.30
N GLY A 226 -7.21 18.89 -14.18
CA GLY A 226 -5.99 19.28 -14.88
C GLY A 226 -5.10 20.22 -14.04
N PRO A 227 -4.15 20.95 -14.66
CA PRO A 227 -3.16 21.76 -13.94
C PRO A 227 -3.69 23.14 -13.49
N PHE A 228 -4.93 23.18 -13.02
CA PHE A 228 -5.70 24.41 -12.86
C PHE A 228 -5.97 24.81 -11.41
N HIS A 229 -5.33 24.13 -10.47
CA HIS A 229 -5.69 24.22 -9.06
C HIS A 229 -4.61 24.92 -8.23
N ASP A 230 -5.05 25.64 -7.20
CA ASP A 230 -4.17 26.27 -6.23
C ASP A 230 -3.41 25.27 -5.35
N TYR A 231 -2.08 25.41 -5.28
CA TYR A 231 -1.21 24.58 -4.44
C TYR A 231 -1.60 24.66 -2.95
N VAL A 232 -1.92 25.85 -2.45
CA VAL A 232 -2.11 26.10 -1.01
C VAL A 232 -3.36 25.38 -0.50
N TYR A 233 -4.47 25.44 -1.25
CA TYR A 233 -5.70 24.72 -0.95
C TYR A 233 -5.46 23.21 -0.85
N TRP A 234 -4.86 22.62 -1.88
CA TRP A 234 -4.68 21.17 -1.96
C TRP A 234 -3.71 20.65 -0.90
N ARG A 235 -2.65 21.41 -0.60
CA ARG A 235 -1.74 21.08 0.51
C ARG A 235 -2.49 21.13 1.83
N THR A 236 -3.26 22.19 2.07
CA THR A 236 -4.00 22.39 3.32
C THR A 236 -5.02 21.27 3.56
N ALA A 237 -5.81 20.92 2.56
CA ALA A 237 -6.82 19.88 2.67
C ALA A 237 -6.21 18.48 2.92
N ASN A 238 -5.19 18.09 2.15
CA ASN A 238 -4.55 16.78 2.33
C ASN A 238 -3.74 16.72 3.63
N LYS A 239 -3.09 17.82 4.03
CA LYS A 239 -2.37 17.89 5.30
C LYS A 239 -3.32 17.80 6.49
N ALA A 240 -4.53 18.33 6.39
CA ALA A 240 -5.55 18.19 7.43
C ALA A 240 -5.98 16.72 7.62
N LEU A 241 -6.11 15.94 6.53
CA LEU A 241 -6.35 14.50 6.62
C LEU A 241 -5.18 13.78 7.32
N VAL A 242 -3.94 14.08 6.91
CA VAL A 242 -2.74 13.49 7.52
C VAL A 242 -2.62 13.85 8.99
N ASP A 243 -2.87 15.10 9.37
CA ASP A 243 -2.80 15.59 10.75
C ASP A 243 -3.90 15.00 11.64
N ALA A 244 -5.04 14.64 11.05
CA ALA A 244 -6.08 13.87 11.71
C ALA A 244 -5.71 12.38 11.91
N GLY A 245 -4.59 11.94 11.33
CA GLY A 245 -4.05 10.59 11.48
C GLY A 245 -4.40 9.64 10.33
N ALA A 246 -4.94 10.13 9.21
CA ALA A 246 -5.25 9.28 8.07
C ALA A 246 -3.99 8.57 7.54
N GLN A 247 -4.01 7.24 7.60
CA GLN A 247 -2.92 6.38 7.15
C GLN A 247 -3.00 6.08 5.65
N VAL A 248 -4.22 6.03 5.11
CA VAL A 248 -4.52 5.79 3.70
C VAL A 248 -5.61 6.75 3.25
N ILE A 249 -5.42 7.45 2.14
CA ILE A 249 -6.33 8.49 1.66
C ILE A 249 -6.94 8.05 0.32
N ASN A 250 -8.26 7.82 0.32
CA ASN A 250 -9.05 7.62 -0.88
C ASN A 250 -9.17 8.94 -1.67
N SER A 251 -8.84 8.90 -2.96
CA SER A 251 -8.93 10.03 -3.89
C SER A 251 -9.61 9.57 -5.19
N SER A 252 -10.93 9.35 -5.12
CA SER A 252 -11.78 8.80 -6.18
C SER A 252 -12.26 9.81 -7.23
N TRP A 253 -11.64 10.98 -7.33
CA TRP A 253 -12.02 12.02 -8.27
C TRP A 253 -11.10 12.03 -9.48
N GLY A 254 -11.62 12.46 -10.63
CA GLY A 254 -10.73 12.63 -11.75
C GLY A 254 -11.31 12.79 -13.12
N SER A 255 -12.30 13.67 -13.29
CA SER A 255 -12.72 14.06 -14.64
C SER A 255 -11.52 14.54 -15.46
N TYR A 256 -11.51 14.13 -16.72
CA TYR A 256 -10.44 14.41 -17.65
C TYR A 256 -10.35 15.89 -18.02
N VAL A 257 -9.23 16.26 -18.65
CA VAL A 257 -9.12 17.57 -19.31
C VAL A 257 -9.73 17.45 -20.71
N GLN A 258 -10.71 18.30 -20.98
CA GLN A 258 -11.42 18.32 -22.27
C GLN A 258 -10.58 19.00 -23.35
N THR A 259 -10.60 18.40 -24.53
CA THR A 259 -10.16 19.02 -25.78
C THR A 259 -11.39 19.45 -26.59
N LEU A 260 -11.22 20.40 -27.51
CA LEU A 260 -12.14 20.49 -28.64
C LEU A 260 -12.22 19.13 -29.34
N ASP A 261 -13.33 18.86 -30.02
CA ASP A 261 -13.50 17.62 -30.79
C ASP A 261 -12.40 17.51 -31.84
N ARG A 262 -11.40 16.67 -31.56
CA ARG A 262 -10.22 16.50 -32.40
C ARG A 262 -10.54 15.91 -33.76
N SER A 263 -11.73 15.37 -33.98
CA SER A 263 -12.19 14.91 -35.29
C SER A 263 -12.72 16.04 -36.17
N ARG A 264 -12.95 17.22 -35.60
CA ARG A 264 -13.54 18.40 -36.25
C ARG A 264 -12.61 19.61 -36.24
N PHE A 265 -11.87 19.83 -35.16
CA PHE A 265 -11.02 21.00 -34.97
C PHE A 265 -9.54 20.66 -35.19
N ASP A 266 -8.77 21.63 -35.67
CA ASP A 266 -7.31 21.56 -35.69
C ASP A 266 -6.70 22.00 -34.34
N GLY A 267 -5.36 21.94 -34.25
CA GLY A 267 -4.63 22.34 -33.06
C GLY A 267 -4.69 23.83 -32.72
N LEU A 268 -5.20 24.68 -33.62
CA LEU A 268 -5.41 26.11 -33.41
C LEU A 268 -6.88 26.45 -33.09
N GLY A 269 -7.77 25.46 -33.09
CA GLY A 269 -9.20 25.63 -32.83
C GLY A 269 -10.01 26.05 -34.06
N ASN A 270 -9.44 25.95 -35.27
CA ASN A 270 -10.21 26.18 -36.49
C ASN A 270 -11.18 25.01 -36.71
N ASP A 271 -12.43 25.33 -37.00
CA ASP A 271 -13.46 24.34 -37.35
C ASP A 271 -13.26 23.86 -38.79
N LEU A 272 -12.81 22.61 -38.95
CA LEU A 272 -12.61 21.99 -40.26
C LEU A 272 -13.88 21.29 -40.78
N GLY A 273 -15.00 21.43 -40.06
CA GLY A 273 -16.27 20.75 -40.34
C GLY A 273 -16.34 19.35 -39.75
N ALA A 274 -17.53 18.74 -39.83
CA ALA A 274 -17.75 17.38 -39.33
C ALA A 274 -16.77 16.40 -39.99
N ASN A 275 -16.02 15.63 -39.19
CA ASN A 275 -14.99 14.71 -39.65
C ASN A 275 -13.82 15.37 -40.43
N GLY A 276 -13.64 16.69 -40.32
CA GLY A 276 -12.58 17.44 -41.00
C GLY A 276 -11.16 17.09 -40.54
N ASN A 277 -11.02 16.42 -39.40
CA ASN A 277 -9.73 16.00 -38.82
C ASN A 277 -9.75 14.57 -38.27
N LEU A 278 -10.32 13.62 -39.02
CA LEU A 278 -10.42 12.21 -38.58
C LEU A 278 -9.07 11.57 -38.20
N ALA A 279 -7.97 12.02 -38.80
CA ALA A 279 -6.62 11.54 -38.46
C ALA A 279 -6.25 11.84 -36.99
N ASN A 280 -6.75 12.95 -36.45
CA ASN A 280 -6.49 13.39 -35.08
C ASN A 280 -7.52 12.89 -34.06
N ALA A 281 -8.58 12.22 -34.50
CA ALA A 281 -9.57 11.59 -33.62
C ALA A 281 -8.99 10.47 -32.73
N TYR A 282 -7.72 10.08 -32.90
CA TYR A 282 -7.09 8.93 -32.23
C TYR A 282 -7.97 7.68 -32.39
N GLN A 283 -8.21 7.27 -33.64
CA GLN A 283 -8.93 6.01 -33.90
C GLN A 283 -8.08 4.82 -33.47
N LEU A 284 -8.30 4.33 -32.25
CA LEU A 284 -7.64 3.14 -31.76
C LEU A 284 -8.44 1.90 -32.20
N ARG A 285 -8.02 1.26 -33.30
CA ARG A 285 -8.48 -0.10 -33.62
C ARG A 285 -7.99 -1.03 -32.51
N GLY A 286 -8.87 -1.84 -31.92
CA GLY A 286 -8.44 -2.80 -30.89
C GLY A 286 -8.77 -2.38 -29.43
N LYS A 287 -9.40 -1.23 -29.22
CA LYS A 287 -9.81 -0.75 -27.88
C LYS A 287 -11.24 -1.12 -27.50
N ASP A 288 -11.50 -1.12 -26.21
CA ASP A 288 -12.73 -1.62 -25.61
C ASP A 288 -13.93 -0.67 -25.80
N SER A 289 -13.69 0.59 -26.19
CA SER A 289 -14.70 1.62 -26.38
C SER A 289 -15.39 1.53 -27.73
N ALA A 290 -16.71 1.67 -27.71
CA ALA A 290 -17.61 1.44 -28.85
C ALA A 290 -17.52 2.46 -30.02
N SER A 291 -16.70 3.52 -29.94
CA SER A 291 -16.57 4.47 -31.06
C SER A 291 -15.24 5.26 -31.06
N ALA A 292 -14.68 5.39 -32.28
CA ALA A 292 -13.57 6.26 -32.64
C ALA A 292 -13.75 7.74 -32.26
N THR A 293 -14.99 8.22 -32.09
CA THR A 293 -15.29 9.62 -31.75
C THR A 293 -15.47 9.88 -30.25
N ALA A 294 -15.72 8.84 -29.45
CA ALA A 294 -15.95 8.99 -28.00
C ALA A 294 -14.69 9.48 -27.26
N MET A 295 -13.51 9.24 -27.83
CA MET A 295 -12.21 9.62 -27.28
C MET A 295 -11.71 10.98 -27.80
N ALA A 296 -12.37 11.56 -28.80
CA ALA A 296 -11.86 12.73 -29.53
C ALA A 296 -11.89 14.03 -28.71
N ILE A 297 -12.62 14.08 -27.59
CA ILE A 297 -12.79 15.29 -26.74
C ILE A 297 -11.93 15.26 -25.48
N ILE A 298 -10.90 14.39 -25.43
CA ILE A 298 -10.11 14.10 -24.23
C ILE A 298 -8.63 14.06 -24.59
N ILE A 299 -7.77 14.53 -23.69
CA ILE A 299 -6.32 14.34 -23.83
C ILE A 299 -6.01 12.83 -23.87
N PRO A 300 -5.25 12.35 -24.88
CA PRO A 300 -4.84 10.96 -24.95
C PRO A 300 -4.04 10.47 -23.73
N ASN A 301 -4.09 9.17 -23.44
CA ASN A 301 -3.19 8.49 -22.49
C ASN A 301 -2.72 7.13 -23.03
N GLU A 302 -2.52 7.02 -24.34
CA GLU A 302 -2.22 5.73 -24.97
C GLU A 302 -0.73 5.38 -24.87
N HIS A 303 0.12 6.38 -25.01
CA HIS A 303 1.57 6.23 -25.04
C HIS A 303 2.25 7.12 -24.00
N LEU A 304 3.53 6.86 -23.73
CA LEU A 304 4.36 7.69 -22.87
C LEU A 304 4.29 9.18 -23.22
N LYS A 305 4.36 9.51 -24.52
CA LYS A 305 4.30 10.91 -25.00
C LYS A 305 3.04 11.66 -24.58
N ASP A 306 1.93 10.95 -24.41
CA ASP A 306 0.65 11.56 -24.04
C ASP A 306 0.60 11.90 -22.54
N LEU A 307 1.11 10.99 -21.69
CA LEU A 307 1.30 11.23 -20.26
C LEU A 307 2.35 12.30 -19.98
N GLU A 308 3.43 12.30 -20.75
CA GLU A 308 4.49 13.28 -20.65
C GLU A 308 3.99 14.68 -21.04
N TYR A 309 3.13 14.79 -22.06
CA TYR A 309 2.48 16.07 -22.37
C TYR A 309 1.66 16.60 -21.20
N GLN A 310 0.89 15.77 -20.50
CA GLN A 310 0.19 16.21 -19.30
C GLN A 310 1.17 16.67 -18.22
N TYR A 311 2.26 15.93 -17.98
CA TYR A 311 3.32 16.37 -17.09
C TYR A 311 3.90 17.75 -17.49
N PHE A 312 4.16 17.97 -18.78
CA PHE A 312 4.64 19.26 -19.29
C PHE A 312 3.60 20.38 -19.17
N LEU A 313 2.33 20.09 -19.39
CA LEU A 313 1.25 21.06 -19.20
C LEU A 313 1.14 21.48 -17.72
N PHE A 314 1.35 20.54 -16.79
CA PHE A 314 1.53 20.86 -15.38
C PHE A 314 2.76 21.76 -15.19
N LYS A 315 3.93 21.37 -15.67
CA LYS A 315 5.16 22.17 -15.52
C LYS A 315 5.00 23.60 -16.04
N LYS A 316 4.39 23.79 -17.21
CA LYS A 316 4.08 25.10 -17.80
C LYS A 316 3.12 25.90 -16.93
N SER A 317 2.06 25.29 -16.43
CA SER A 317 1.04 26.01 -15.66
C SER A 317 1.54 26.52 -14.32
N TYR A 318 2.56 25.89 -13.74
CA TYR A 318 3.15 26.30 -12.45
C TYR A 318 4.55 26.94 -12.59
N SER A 319 5.06 27.14 -13.82
CA SER A 319 6.26 27.95 -14.08
C SER A 319 5.95 29.44 -14.01
N GLU A 320 6.97 30.31 -13.98
CA GLU A 320 6.86 31.77 -13.75
C GLU A 320 5.81 32.47 -14.62
N ASP A 321 5.70 32.09 -15.90
CA ASP A 321 4.71 32.64 -16.85
C ASP A 321 3.38 31.87 -16.89
N GLY A 322 3.19 30.90 -15.98
CA GLY A 322 2.04 30.01 -15.93
C GLY A 322 0.86 30.57 -15.13
N ILE A 323 -0.36 30.15 -15.48
CA ILE A 323 -1.60 30.65 -14.83
C ILE A 323 -1.76 30.25 -13.35
N GLN A 324 -0.97 29.28 -12.87
CA GLN A 324 -0.94 28.84 -11.48
C GLN A 324 0.44 29.04 -10.84
N TYR A 325 1.25 29.97 -11.34
CA TYR A 325 2.51 30.33 -10.69
C TYR A 325 2.26 30.92 -9.31
N ASN A 326 2.93 30.34 -8.30
CA ASN A 326 2.94 30.89 -6.95
C ASN A 326 4.39 31.19 -6.55
N PRO A 327 4.77 32.46 -6.33
CA PRO A 327 6.16 32.82 -5.98
C PRO A 327 6.61 32.26 -4.63
N ASN A 328 5.68 31.93 -3.72
CA ASN A 328 6.00 31.29 -2.45
C ASN A 328 6.24 29.77 -2.59
N HIS A 329 5.81 29.19 -3.72
CA HIS A 329 5.94 27.78 -4.05
C HIS A 329 6.30 27.60 -5.54
N PRO A 330 7.45 28.12 -5.99
CA PRO A 330 7.75 28.22 -7.42
C PRO A 330 7.83 26.84 -8.06
N GLY A 331 7.14 26.65 -9.18
CA GLY A 331 7.13 25.38 -9.93
C GLY A 331 6.36 24.24 -9.28
N ARG A 332 5.68 24.46 -8.14
CA ARG A 332 4.98 23.40 -7.39
C ARG A 332 3.52 23.31 -7.81
N SER A 333 3.15 22.16 -8.37
CA SER A 333 1.77 21.85 -8.74
C SER A 333 0.92 21.40 -7.56
N PHE A 334 -0.40 21.37 -7.73
CA PHE A 334 -1.27 20.76 -6.73
C PHE A 334 -1.02 19.26 -6.51
N MET A 335 -0.41 18.54 -7.47
CA MET A 335 0.04 17.16 -7.24
C MET A 335 1.27 17.12 -6.33
N ASP A 336 2.17 18.09 -6.47
CA ASP A 336 3.28 18.29 -5.54
C ASP A 336 2.76 18.70 -4.15
N ALA A 337 1.67 19.46 -4.06
CA ALA A 337 1.02 19.78 -2.80
C ALA A 337 0.53 18.53 -2.03
N ILE A 338 -0.04 17.56 -2.76
CA ILE A 338 -0.47 16.28 -2.18
C ILE A 338 0.74 15.47 -1.74
N TRP A 339 1.77 15.37 -2.59
CA TRP A 339 3.01 14.69 -2.24
C TRP A 339 3.68 15.32 -1.01
N ASP A 340 3.79 16.65 -0.97
CA ASP A 340 4.34 17.41 0.15
C ASP A 340 3.54 17.24 1.44
N ALA A 341 2.24 16.93 1.36
CA ALA A 341 1.42 16.65 2.53
C ALA A 341 1.66 15.24 3.11
N ILE A 342 1.96 14.24 2.28
CA ILE A 342 2.03 12.83 2.71
C ILE A 342 3.45 12.27 2.87
N LYS A 343 4.45 12.82 2.15
CA LYS A 343 5.79 12.21 2.02
C LYS A 343 6.50 11.96 3.34
N ASP A 344 6.26 12.80 4.35
CA ASP A 344 6.93 12.72 5.64
C ASP A 344 6.14 11.86 6.66
N SER A 345 4.82 11.70 6.49
CA SER A 345 3.99 10.90 7.39
C SER A 345 3.99 9.40 7.04
N GLY A 346 4.33 9.06 5.80
CA GLY A 346 4.20 7.70 5.28
C GLY A 346 2.77 7.33 4.88
N ALA A 347 1.81 8.28 4.89
CA ALA A 347 0.44 8.03 4.45
C ALA A 347 0.40 7.65 2.96
N VAL A 348 -0.47 6.71 2.59
CA VAL A 348 -0.62 6.23 1.21
C VAL A 348 -1.80 6.93 0.55
N ASN A 349 -1.64 7.41 -0.68
CA ASN A 349 -2.72 8.00 -1.47
C ASN A 349 -3.18 7.03 -2.56
N VAL A 350 -4.48 6.71 -2.57
CA VAL A 350 -5.12 5.73 -3.46
C VAL A 350 -5.99 6.48 -4.47
N ARG A 351 -5.78 6.26 -5.77
CA ARG A 351 -6.40 7.06 -6.85
C ARG A 351 -7.03 6.22 -7.95
N SER A 352 -8.13 6.73 -8.49
CA SER A 352 -8.83 6.16 -9.64
C SER A 352 -8.02 6.33 -10.94
N ALA A 353 -7.87 5.27 -11.72
CA ALA A 353 -7.10 5.27 -12.97
C ALA A 353 -7.71 6.18 -14.07
N GLY A 354 -9.04 6.30 -14.10
CA GLY A 354 -9.81 7.04 -15.11
C GLY A 354 -10.72 6.15 -15.96
N ASN A 355 -11.74 6.75 -16.59
CA ASN A 355 -12.87 6.05 -17.20
C ASN A 355 -12.96 6.31 -18.71
N ASN A 356 -11.81 6.29 -19.41
CA ASN A 356 -11.72 6.68 -20.81
C ASN A 356 -10.84 5.73 -21.63
N ASP A 357 -10.81 4.45 -21.25
CA ASP A 357 -10.29 3.32 -22.01
C ASP A 357 -8.87 3.44 -22.59
N TRP A 358 -8.02 4.20 -21.91
CA TRP A 358 -6.64 4.35 -22.32
C TRP A 358 -5.76 3.20 -21.81
N SER A 359 -4.67 2.89 -22.52
CA SER A 359 -3.64 1.94 -22.04
C SER A 359 -2.99 2.35 -20.72
N ASN A 360 -3.06 3.63 -20.35
CA ASN A 360 -2.44 4.16 -19.14
C ASN A 360 -3.47 4.93 -18.31
N PRO A 361 -3.27 5.02 -16.98
CA PRO A 361 -4.12 5.88 -16.17
C PRO A 361 -3.83 7.35 -16.47
N TYR A 362 -4.61 8.27 -15.92
CA TYR A 362 -4.27 9.70 -15.99
C TYR A 362 -2.90 10.02 -15.37
N PHE A 363 -2.37 11.21 -15.70
CA PHE A 363 -1.13 11.71 -15.10
C PHE A 363 -1.15 11.65 -13.56
N ARG A 364 -2.28 11.92 -12.91
CA ARG A 364 -2.39 11.99 -11.45
C ARG A 364 -2.14 10.63 -10.75
N PRO A 365 -2.79 9.51 -11.15
CA PRO A 365 -2.38 8.18 -10.71
C PRO A 365 -1.00 7.74 -11.22
N ALA A 366 -0.57 8.22 -12.40
CA ALA A 366 0.75 7.94 -12.96
C ALA A 366 1.88 8.82 -12.39
N TYR A 367 1.59 9.70 -11.42
CA TYR A 367 2.55 10.65 -10.84
C TYR A 367 3.89 10.01 -10.43
N PRO A 368 3.93 8.80 -9.84
CA PRO A 368 5.19 8.14 -9.52
C PRO A 368 6.11 7.85 -10.72
N PHE A 369 5.59 7.79 -11.94
CA PHE A 369 6.42 7.61 -13.13
C PHE A 369 7.41 8.76 -13.30
N PHE A 370 6.95 10.00 -13.09
CA PHE A 370 7.72 11.24 -13.18
C PHE A 370 8.31 11.69 -11.83
N ASN A 371 7.80 11.16 -10.72
CA ASN A 371 8.34 11.36 -9.37
C ASN A 371 8.49 10.02 -8.63
N PRO A 372 9.55 9.23 -8.90
CA PRO A 372 9.70 7.87 -8.38
C PRO A 372 9.71 7.74 -6.85
N ALA A 373 10.10 8.80 -6.14
CA ALA A 373 10.07 8.81 -4.68
C ALA A 373 8.65 8.66 -4.10
N ALA A 374 7.62 8.99 -4.88
CA ALA A 374 6.22 8.85 -4.47
C ALA A 374 5.69 7.41 -4.60
N GLU A 375 6.38 6.52 -5.33
CA GLU A 375 5.86 5.19 -5.70
C GLU A 375 5.41 4.40 -4.46
N ALA A 376 6.22 4.35 -3.40
CA ALA A 376 5.93 3.61 -2.16
C ALA A 376 4.70 4.14 -1.38
N GLN A 377 4.17 5.31 -1.74
CA GLN A 377 3.02 5.95 -1.09
C GLN A 377 1.85 6.18 -2.07
N TRP A 378 1.87 5.53 -3.22
CA TRP A 378 0.84 5.67 -4.25
C TRP A 378 0.21 4.33 -4.59
N VAL A 379 -1.11 4.33 -4.80
CA VAL A 379 -1.85 3.22 -5.39
C VAL A 379 -2.74 3.77 -6.50
N CYS A 380 -2.58 3.25 -7.71
CA CYS A 380 -3.50 3.45 -8.82
C CYS A 380 -4.53 2.31 -8.84
N VAL A 381 -5.77 2.62 -9.19
CA VAL A 381 -6.86 1.64 -9.13
C VAL A 381 -7.59 1.57 -10.47
N GLY A 382 -7.39 0.44 -11.16
CA GLY A 382 -8.13 0.03 -12.34
C GLY A 382 -9.45 -0.65 -11.98
N GLY A 383 -10.23 -1.04 -12.98
CA GLY A 383 -11.59 -1.54 -12.78
C GLY A 383 -11.88 -2.93 -13.31
N VAL A 384 -12.59 -3.70 -12.49
CA VAL A 384 -13.11 -5.04 -12.78
C VAL A 384 -14.64 -5.00 -12.78
N GLN A 385 -15.28 -5.81 -13.61
CA GLN A 385 -16.72 -6.06 -13.62
C GLN A 385 -17.02 -7.49 -13.16
N PRO A 386 -18.18 -7.74 -12.52
CA PRO A 386 -18.50 -9.06 -12.00
C PRO A 386 -18.79 -10.03 -13.16
N PRO A 387 -18.78 -11.33 -12.87
CA PRO A 387 -19.03 -12.34 -13.88
C PRO A 387 -20.52 -12.37 -14.25
N THR A 388 -20.77 -12.92 -15.42
CA THR A 388 -22.11 -13.07 -15.99
C THR A 388 -22.34 -14.52 -16.41
N ALA A 389 -23.57 -14.88 -16.77
CA ALA A 389 -23.85 -16.21 -17.31
C ALA A 389 -23.04 -16.50 -18.60
N ALA A 390 -22.73 -15.47 -19.39
CA ALA A 390 -21.95 -15.59 -20.62
C ALA A 390 -20.43 -15.61 -20.36
N ASN A 391 -19.98 -15.05 -19.23
CA ASN A 391 -18.58 -15.01 -18.85
C ASN A 391 -18.44 -15.32 -17.35
N PRO A 392 -18.04 -16.54 -16.98
CA PRO A 392 -17.96 -16.98 -15.59
C PRO A 392 -16.77 -16.40 -14.81
N GLU A 393 -15.96 -15.54 -15.44
CA GLU A 393 -14.78 -14.91 -14.85
C GLU A 393 -15.01 -13.43 -14.54
N TYR A 394 -14.23 -12.92 -13.61
CA TYR A 394 -14.06 -11.48 -13.48
C TYR A 394 -13.38 -10.93 -14.73
N THR A 395 -13.93 -9.83 -15.23
CA THR A 395 -13.53 -9.26 -16.52
C THR A 395 -13.13 -7.82 -16.36
N LYS A 396 -12.31 -7.31 -17.29
CA LYS A 396 -11.96 -5.89 -17.29
C LYS A 396 -13.23 -5.13 -17.59
N GLN A 397 -13.47 -4.03 -16.88
CA GLN A 397 -14.56 -3.14 -17.25
C GLN A 397 -14.19 -2.37 -18.52
N PHE A 398 -14.96 -2.57 -19.58
CA PHE A 398 -14.81 -1.84 -20.83
C PHE A 398 -15.00 -0.34 -20.59
N GLY A 399 -14.18 0.48 -21.23
CA GLY A 399 -14.24 1.93 -21.08
C GLY A 399 -13.31 2.49 -20.01
N TYR A 400 -12.62 1.69 -19.20
CA TYR A 400 -11.75 2.18 -18.12
C TYR A 400 -10.27 2.09 -18.46
N ASN A 401 -9.51 3.05 -17.93
CA ASN A 401 -8.08 3.13 -18.14
C ASN A 401 -7.36 1.95 -17.48
N GLU A 402 -6.32 1.49 -18.13
CA GLU A 402 -5.51 0.35 -17.71
C GLU A 402 -4.29 0.77 -16.89
N ALA A 403 -3.59 -0.22 -16.34
CA ALA A 403 -2.42 0.00 -15.50
C ALA A 403 -1.24 0.62 -16.28
N GLY A 404 -0.97 0.16 -17.49
CA GLY A 404 0.09 0.65 -18.38
C GLY A 404 1.43 0.85 -17.69
N LEU A 405 1.99 2.06 -17.85
CA LEU A 405 3.23 2.49 -17.21
C LEU A 405 3.17 2.52 -15.66
N ALA A 406 1.98 2.42 -15.07
CA ALA A 406 1.73 2.41 -13.63
C ALA A 406 1.53 1.00 -13.04
N LYS A 407 1.77 -0.08 -13.81
CA LYS A 407 1.50 -1.46 -13.38
C LYS A 407 2.05 -1.83 -11.99
N TRP A 408 3.23 -1.31 -11.64
CA TRP A 408 3.91 -1.63 -10.38
C TRP A 408 3.24 -1.07 -9.13
N TRP A 409 2.37 -0.08 -9.27
CA TRP A 409 1.57 0.47 -8.18
C TRP A 409 0.08 0.45 -8.49
N THR A 410 -0.37 -0.44 -9.37
CA THR A 410 -1.78 -0.58 -9.74
C THR A 410 -2.39 -1.87 -9.19
N VAL A 411 -3.59 -1.78 -8.63
CA VAL A 411 -4.50 -2.93 -8.42
C VAL A 411 -5.76 -2.73 -9.24
N SER A 412 -6.48 -3.79 -9.55
CA SER A 412 -7.78 -3.71 -10.21
C SER A 412 -8.85 -4.19 -9.25
N THR A 413 -9.88 -3.38 -9.00
CA THR A 413 -10.90 -3.69 -8.00
C THR A 413 -12.32 -3.57 -8.57
N PRO A 414 -13.35 -4.08 -7.87
CA PRO A 414 -14.75 -3.98 -8.26
C PRO A 414 -15.14 -2.55 -8.66
N SER A 415 -15.62 -2.40 -9.89
CA SER A 415 -15.80 -1.07 -10.51
C SER A 415 -17.10 -0.90 -11.27
N ASN A 416 -17.81 -1.98 -11.57
CA ASN A 416 -19.10 -1.94 -12.25
C ASN A 416 -20.22 -2.37 -11.31
N SER A 417 -21.28 -1.57 -11.25
CA SER A 417 -22.45 -1.79 -10.41
C SER A 417 -22.10 -2.09 -8.95
N VAL A 418 -21.17 -1.33 -8.38
CA VAL A 418 -20.79 -1.43 -6.97
C VAL A 418 -21.90 -0.84 -6.12
N ARG A 419 -22.53 -1.66 -5.28
CA ARG A 419 -23.64 -1.24 -4.41
C ARG A 419 -23.12 -0.28 -3.33
N THR A 420 -23.75 0.89 -3.19
CA THR A 420 -23.32 1.92 -2.22
C THR A 420 -24.43 2.91 -1.85
N THR A 421 -24.20 3.74 -0.84
CA THR A 421 -25.04 4.86 -0.41
C THR A 421 -25.16 5.95 -1.50
N ASN A 422 -26.28 6.68 -1.52
CA ASN A 422 -26.57 7.68 -2.55
C ASN A 422 -27.05 8.99 -1.91
N SER A 423 -26.62 10.13 -2.43
CA SER A 423 -26.98 11.42 -1.82
C SER A 423 -28.39 11.92 -2.12
N GLY A 424 -29.19 11.20 -2.92
CA GLY A 424 -30.54 11.60 -3.30
C GLY A 424 -31.55 11.58 -2.14
N GLY A 425 -31.20 10.97 -1.00
CA GLY A 425 -32.03 10.88 0.21
C GLY A 425 -31.25 10.27 1.39
N ASP A 426 -31.82 10.31 2.59
CA ASP A 426 -31.18 9.77 3.82
C ASP A 426 -31.09 8.24 3.83
N THR A 427 -31.93 7.60 3.03
CA THR A 427 -32.07 6.16 2.95
C THR A 427 -31.77 5.63 1.55
N ASN A 428 -31.30 6.47 0.63
CA ASN A 428 -31.14 6.09 -0.76
C ASN A 428 -29.83 5.33 -0.97
N TYR A 429 -29.89 4.23 -1.69
CA TYR A 429 -28.71 3.50 -2.14
C TYR A 429 -28.76 3.36 -3.66
N SER A 430 -27.61 3.33 -4.30
CA SER A 430 -27.49 3.11 -5.75
C SER A 430 -26.41 2.10 -6.10
N ASN A 431 -26.26 1.82 -7.38
CA ASN A 431 -25.10 1.14 -7.91
C ASN A 431 -24.22 2.17 -8.62
N SER A 432 -22.94 2.20 -8.28
CA SER A 432 -21.96 3.09 -8.88
C SER A 432 -21.07 2.32 -9.85
N SER A 433 -20.78 2.91 -11.01
CA SER A 433 -19.83 2.37 -11.98
C SER A 433 -18.74 3.40 -12.28
N GLY A 434 -17.49 2.97 -12.21
CA GLY A 434 -16.30 3.77 -12.48
C GLY A 434 -15.07 3.20 -11.79
N THR A 435 -13.89 3.69 -12.15
CA THR A 435 -12.70 3.55 -11.28
C THR A 435 -12.87 4.30 -9.95
N SER A 436 -13.85 5.21 -9.86
CA SER A 436 -14.22 5.90 -8.64
C SER A 436 -14.70 4.97 -7.52
N PRO A 437 -15.74 4.12 -7.67
CA PRO A 437 -16.12 3.13 -6.65
C PRO A 437 -15.10 1.97 -6.50
N ALA A 438 -14.19 1.80 -7.46
CA ALA A 438 -13.08 0.86 -7.35
C ALA A 438 -12.03 1.31 -6.33
N THR A 439 -11.67 2.59 -6.35
CA THR A 439 -10.68 3.21 -5.46
C THR A 439 -10.95 3.03 -3.94
N PRO A 440 -12.18 3.21 -3.42
CA PRO A 440 -12.50 2.98 -2.02
C PRO A 440 -12.45 1.50 -1.64
N VAL A 441 -12.61 0.56 -2.58
CA VAL A 441 -12.38 -0.87 -2.31
C VAL A 441 -10.92 -1.12 -1.94
N ALA A 442 -9.97 -0.62 -2.74
CA ALA A 442 -8.55 -0.76 -2.43
C ALA A 442 -8.19 -0.06 -1.09
N THR A 443 -8.73 1.14 -0.87
CA THR A 443 -8.55 1.87 0.40
C THR A 443 -9.07 1.07 1.60
N ALA A 444 -10.25 0.47 1.46
CA ALA A 444 -10.87 -0.31 2.54
C ALA A 444 -10.11 -1.62 2.82
N VAL A 445 -9.62 -2.31 1.79
CA VAL A 445 -8.76 -3.49 1.97
C VAL A 445 -7.51 -3.13 2.76
N MET A 446 -6.84 -2.02 2.43
CA MET A 446 -5.72 -1.53 3.24
C MET A 446 -6.13 -1.21 4.68
N GLY A 447 -7.32 -0.64 4.89
CA GLY A 447 -7.88 -0.40 6.22
C GLY A 447 -8.06 -1.67 7.05
N VAL A 448 -8.62 -2.72 6.46
CA VAL A 448 -8.76 -4.03 7.10
C VAL A 448 -7.39 -4.63 7.41
N LEU A 449 -6.45 -4.61 6.47
CA LEU A 449 -5.10 -5.12 6.67
C LEU A 449 -4.33 -4.35 7.76
N LEU A 450 -4.46 -3.02 7.84
CA LEU A 450 -3.88 -2.22 8.92
C LEU A 450 -4.41 -2.61 10.30
N SER A 451 -5.67 -3.04 10.39
CA SER A 451 -6.23 -3.55 11.66
C SER A 451 -5.66 -4.92 12.05
N ARG A 452 -5.23 -5.72 11.07
CA ARG A 452 -4.54 -7.01 11.26
C ARG A 452 -3.07 -6.85 11.63
N TYR A 453 -2.40 -5.84 11.08
CA TYR A 453 -0.96 -5.64 11.21
C TYR A 453 -0.61 -4.35 11.95
N PRO A 454 -0.85 -4.27 13.27
CA PRO A 454 -0.58 -3.05 14.04
C PRO A 454 0.90 -2.62 13.98
N ASN A 455 1.82 -3.57 13.82
CA ASN A 455 3.26 -3.35 13.70
C ASN A 455 3.72 -2.93 12.29
N MET A 456 2.85 -2.95 11.28
CA MET A 456 3.17 -2.46 9.94
C MET A 456 2.74 -0.99 9.77
N ASP A 457 3.51 -0.25 8.98
CA ASP A 457 3.06 1.05 8.47
C ASP A 457 2.21 0.92 7.20
N ALA A 458 1.65 2.03 6.72
CA ALA A 458 0.78 2.02 5.54
C ALA A 458 1.50 1.59 4.24
N LYS A 459 2.81 1.85 4.12
CA LYS A 459 3.62 1.46 2.96
C LYS A 459 3.85 -0.04 2.96
N GLN A 460 4.12 -0.61 4.12
CA GLN A 460 4.25 -2.06 4.31
C GLN A 460 2.94 -2.78 4.04
N VAL A 461 1.81 -2.22 4.50
CA VAL A 461 0.48 -2.78 4.18
C VAL A 461 0.12 -2.64 2.71
N ARG A 462 0.52 -1.55 2.03
CA ARG A 462 0.39 -1.41 0.57
C ARG A 462 1.13 -2.53 -0.15
N ASP A 463 2.37 -2.79 0.21
CA ASP A 463 3.18 -3.86 -0.40
C ASP A 463 2.61 -5.24 -0.06
N LEU A 464 2.09 -5.43 1.16
CA LEU A 464 1.37 -6.65 1.52
C LEU A 464 0.14 -6.83 0.64
N MET A 465 -0.72 -5.82 0.49
CA MET A 465 -1.91 -5.86 -0.38
C MET A 465 -1.55 -6.24 -1.82
N PHE A 466 -0.47 -5.67 -2.37
CA PHE A 466 0.00 -6.00 -3.71
C PHE A 466 0.50 -7.44 -3.81
N THR A 467 1.34 -7.87 -2.87
CA THR A 467 1.99 -9.19 -2.94
C THR A 467 1.05 -10.34 -2.58
N THR A 468 -0.09 -10.04 -1.95
CA THR A 468 -1.18 -10.99 -1.70
C THR A 468 -2.34 -10.83 -2.67
N ALA A 469 -2.35 -9.81 -3.53
CA ALA A 469 -3.34 -9.70 -4.60
C ALA A 469 -3.28 -10.92 -5.52
N ASN A 470 -4.42 -11.21 -6.13
CA ASN A 470 -4.63 -12.44 -6.86
C ASN A 470 -5.06 -12.16 -8.30
N ASN A 471 -4.49 -12.94 -9.22
CA ASN A 471 -4.90 -13.04 -10.61
C ASN A 471 -5.81 -14.27 -10.86
N LYS A 472 -6.03 -15.07 -9.81
CA LYS A 472 -6.89 -16.24 -9.72
C LYS A 472 -7.82 -16.05 -8.53
N MET A 473 -9.12 -16.31 -8.64
CA MET A 473 -9.95 -16.30 -7.43
C MET A 473 -9.65 -17.52 -6.55
N SER A 474 -10.17 -17.48 -5.32
CA SER A 474 -9.97 -18.50 -4.27
C SER A 474 -10.38 -19.92 -4.65
N ASP A 475 -11.16 -20.11 -5.71
CA ASP A 475 -11.53 -21.44 -6.23
C ASP A 475 -10.56 -21.97 -7.29
N GLY A 476 -9.53 -21.20 -7.67
CA GLY A 476 -8.50 -21.60 -8.63
C GLY A 476 -8.96 -21.72 -10.09
N VAL A 477 -10.26 -21.54 -10.35
CA VAL A 477 -10.88 -21.68 -11.69
C VAL A 477 -11.12 -20.32 -12.34
N ARG A 478 -11.45 -19.29 -11.54
CA ARG A 478 -11.87 -17.99 -12.06
C ARG A 478 -10.64 -17.09 -12.18
N PHE A 479 -9.99 -17.15 -13.34
CA PHE A 479 -8.78 -16.39 -13.65
C PHE A 479 -9.16 -15.11 -14.40
N LEU A 480 -8.44 -14.01 -14.16
CA LEU A 480 -8.74 -12.73 -14.80
C LEU A 480 -8.47 -12.82 -16.31
N GLY A 481 -9.54 -12.87 -17.10
CA GLY A 481 -9.46 -12.66 -18.54
C GLY A 481 -9.09 -13.89 -19.39
N THR A 482 -9.26 -15.15 -18.95
CA THR A 482 -8.80 -16.29 -19.78
C THR A 482 -9.51 -16.32 -21.13
N GLY A 483 -8.73 -16.29 -22.21
CA GLY A 483 -9.26 -16.36 -23.58
C GLY A 483 -10.19 -15.19 -23.98
N GLN A 484 -10.25 -14.13 -23.18
CA GLN A 484 -11.14 -13.01 -23.45
C GLN A 484 -10.55 -12.06 -24.46
N THR A 485 -11.42 -11.49 -25.28
CA THR A 485 -11.08 -10.43 -26.23
C THR A 485 -11.94 -9.21 -25.97
N SER A 486 -11.39 -8.04 -26.26
CA SER A 486 -12.14 -6.79 -26.28
C SER A 486 -13.24 -6.85 -27.35
N PRO A 487 -14.23 -5.94 -27.33
CA PRO A 487 -15.20 -5.77 -28.41
C PRO A 487 -14.58 -5.70 -29.82
N SER A 488 -13.32 -5.27 -29.90
CA SER A 488 -12.53 -5.19 -31.13
C SER A 488 -11.62 -6.40 -31.42
N GLY A 489 -11.69 -7.46 -30.61
CA GLY A 489 -10.96 -8.72 -30.82
C GLY A 489 -9.55 -8.79 -30.22
N ALA A 490 -9.08 -7.75 -29.50
CA ALA A 490 -7.75 -7.78 -28.86
C ALA A 490 -7.80 -8.57 -27.55
N SER A 491 -6.84 -9.46 -27.32
CA SER A 491 -6.79 -10.25 -26.07
C SER A 491 -6.73 -9.35 -24.84
N ILE A 492 -7.62 -9.56 -23.87
CA ILE A 492 -7.63 -8.91 -22.54
C ILE A 492 -7.15 -9.85 -21.43
N ALA A 493 -6.59 -11.00 -21.80
CA ALA A 493 -6.07 -11.97 -20.85
C ALA A 493 -4.91 -11.40 -20.04
N TRP A 494 -4.85 -11.81 -18.78
CA TRP A 494 -3.64 -11.65 -17.98
C TRP A 494 -2.45 -12.35 -18.67
N THR A 495 -1.34 -11.63 -18.82
CA THR A 495 -0.14 -12.06 -19.56
C THR A 495 1.10 -12.17 -18.68
N ALA A 496 1.12 -11.50 -17.52
CA ALA A 496 2.27 -11.55 -16.63
C ALA A 496 2.43 -12.93 -15.94
N PRO A 497 3.66 -13.35 -15.60
CA PRO A 497 3.87 -14.48 -14.72
C PRO A 497 3.22 -14.29 -13.34
N ASP A 498 2.87 -15.38 -12.67
CA ASP A 498 2.37 -15.33 -11.29
C ASP A 498 3.35 -14.59 -10.37
N GLY A 499 2.83 -13.68 -9.55
CA GLY A 499 3.63 -12.86 -8.65
C GLY A 499 4.27 -11.62 -9.30
N VAL A 500 3.95 -11.30 -10.55
CA VAL A 500 4.39 -10.07 -11.24
C VAL A 500 3.16 -9.28 -11.70
N PRO A 501 3.14 -7.94 -11.59
CA PRO A 501 2.01 -7.16 -12.08
C PRO A 501 1.92 -7.14 -13.62
N ASP A 502 0.68 -7.23 -14.12
CA ASP A 502 0.33 -7.18 -15.53
C ASP A 502 0.15 -5.75 -16.05
N ALA A 503 0.46 -5.53 -17.33
CA ALA A 503 0.37 -4.21 -17.96
C ALA A 503 -1.08 -3.68 -18.06
N ARG A 504 -2.09 -4.54 -18.05
CA ARG A 504 -3.50 -4.15 -18.10
C ARG A 504 -4.13 -4.13 -16.71
N TRP A 505 -3.82 -5.14 -15.89
CA TRP A 505 -4.49 -5.43 -14.62
C TRP A 505 -3.73 -4.98 -13.35
N GLY A 506 -2.46 -4.58 -13.50
CA GLY A 506 -1.58 -4.35 -12.35
C GLY A 506 -1.39 -5.64 -11.55
N TRP A 507 -1.42 -5.56 -10.23
CA TRP A 507 -1.28 -6.70 -9.31
C TRP A 507 -2.51 -7.64 -9.26
N GLY A 508 -3.59 -7.32 -9.96
CA GLY A 508 -4.86 -8.06 -9.88
C GLY A 508 -5.77 -7.55 -8.77
N ILE A 509 -6.66 -8.42 -8.27
CA ILE A 509 -7.65 -8.07 -7.24
C ILE A 509 -7.01 -8.25 -5.85
N PRO A 510 -7.05 -7.24 -4.95
CA PRO A 510 -6.63 -7.40 -3.56
C PRO A 510 -7.41 -8.52 -2.85
N ASP A 511 -6.70 -9.40 -2.15
CA ASP A 511 -7.26 -10.60 -1.54
C ASP A 511 -7.04 -10.59 -0.02
N LEU A 512 -8.12 -10.38 0.74
CA LEU A 512 -8.07 -10.40 2.20
C LEU A 512 -7.91 -11.81 2.75
N ASP A 513 -8.32 -12.87 2.05
CA ASP A 513 -8.11 -14.25 2.49
C ASP A 513 -6.62 -14.53 2.61
N LYS A 514 -5.86 -14.27 1.54
CA LYS A 514 -4.40 -14.40 1.55
C LYS A 514 -3.72 -13.33 2.42
N GLY A 515 -4.27 -12.11 2.41
CA GLY A 515 -3.75 -10.96 3.15
C GLY A 515 -3.71 -11.13 4.67
N MET A 516 -4.51 -12.04 5.27
CA MET A 516 -4.50 -12.28 6.72
C MET A 516 -3.26 -13.05 7.23
N TYR A 517 -2.47 -13.64 6.33
CA TYR A 517 -1.40 -14.60 6.64
C TYR A 517 0.03 -14.11 6.33
N GLY A 518 0.21 -12.81 6.10
CA GLY A 518 1.49 -12.14 5.93
C GLY A 518 1.81 -11.76 4.49
N PRO A 519 2.97 -11.14 4.22
CA PRO A 519 3.39 -10.77 2.86
C PRO A 519 3.54 -12.00 1.95
N GLY A 520 3.18 -11.89 0.67
CA GLY A 520 3.46 -12.94 -0.33
C GLY A 520 4.84 -12.82 -0.94
N GLN A 521 5.43 -11.63 -0.90
CA GLN A 521 6.77 -11.31 -1.37
C GLN A 521 7.31 -10.12 -0.61
N PHE A 522 8.62 -9.87 -0.72
CA PHE A 522 9.17 -8.57 -0.37
C PHE A 522 9.56 -7.80 -1.64
N LEU A 523 9.12 -6.53 -1.71
CA LEU A 523 9.41 -5.60 -2.80
C LEU A 523 10.70 -4.79 -2.55
N GLY A 524 11.54 -5.25 -1.62
CA GLY A 524 12.79 -4.63 -1.20
C GLY A 524 13.18 -5.10 0.21
N PRO A 525 14.20 -4.48 0.84
CA PRO A 525 14.50 -4.72 2.24
C PRO A 525 13.33 -4.37 3.17
N MET A 526 12.89 -5.32 3.99
CA MET A 526 11.80 -5.17 4.94
C MET A 526 12.36 -5.03 6.36
N THR A 527 12.03 -3.92 7.03
CA THR A 527 12.26 -3.79 8.48
C THR A 527 10.95 -3.97 9.21
N TYR A 528 10.81 -5.06 9.97
CA TYR A 528 9.62 -5.33 10.76
C TYR A 528 9.88 -5.04 12.24
N ASN A 529 9.39 -3.88 12.69
CA ASN A 529 9.53 -3.44 14.07
C ASN A 529 8.31 -3.84 14.91
N MET A 530 8.45 -4.87 15.75
CA MET A 530 7.36 -5.41 16.56
C MET A 530 7.33 -4.82 17.97
N ASP A 531 6.91 -3.56 18.08
CA ASP A 531 6.80 -2.83 19.35
C ASP A 531 5.36 -2.62 19.84
N LYS A 532 4.35 -2.94 19.02
CA LYS A 532 2.93 -2.73 19.37
C LYS A 532 2.23 -4.03 19.74
N ALA A 533 2.27 -5.04 18.85
CA ALA A 533 1.73 -6.37 19.13
C ALA A 533 2.84 -7.36 19.52
N PRO A 534 2.67 -8.15 20.59
CA PRO A 534 3.72 -9.02 21.13
C PRO A 534 3.98 -10.28 20.31
N LEU A 535 3.04 -10.68 19.45
CA LEU A 535 3.12 -11.88 18.61
C LEU A 535 2.51 -11.58 17.23
N ASP A 536 3.12 -12.12 16.19
CA ASP A 536 2.56 -12.19 14.84
C ASP A 536 3.02 -13.47 14.15
N VAL A 537 2.21 -13.95 13.21
CA VAL A 537 2.42 -15.20 12.48
C VAL A 537 2.28 -14.94 10.99
N TRP A 538 3.32 -15.26 10.23
CA TRP A 538 3.31 -15.24 8.77
C TRP A 538 3.38 -16.67 8.25
N SER A 539 2.29 -17.11 7.64
CA SER A 539 2.11 -18.45 7.10
C SER A 539 2.20 -18.49 5.57
N ASN A 540 2.17 -17.33 4.91
CA ASN A 540 2.40 -17.25 3.47
C ASN A 540 3.85 -17.62 3.11
N ASP A 541 4.00 -18.22 1.93
CA ASP A 541 5.30 -18.31 1.26
C ASP A 541 5.73 -16.90 0.85
N ILE A 542 7.00 -16.57 1.11
CA ILE A 542 7.55 -15.22 0.87
C ILE A 542 8.66 -15.30 -0.17
N SER A 543 8.40 -14.78 -1.37
CA SER A 543 9.39 -14.74 -2.45
C SER A 543 9.94 -13.33 -2.71
N GLN A 544 10.74 -13.19 -3.78
CA GLN A 544 11.29 -11.93 -4.27
C GLN A 544 11.17 -11.80 -5.80
N ILE A 545 10.24 -12.53 -6.41
CA ILE A 545 10.10 -12.63 -7.87
C ILE A 545 9.84 -11.24 -8.46
N ALA A 546 8.88 -10.51 -7.89
CA ALA A 546 8.49 -9.18 -8.33
C ALA A 546 9.63 -8.15 -8.27
N ILE A 547 10.40 -8.12 -7.19
CA ILE A 547 11.49 -7.14 -7.06
C ILE A 547 12.64 -7.43 -8.02
N LYS A 548 12.87 -8.71 -8.38
CA LYS A 548 13.85 -9.10 -9.39
C LYS A 548 13.38 -8.80 -10.81
N GLU A 549 12.09 -8.94 -11.06
CA GLU A 549 11.48 -8.46 -12.30
C GLU A 549 11.63 -6.93 -12.44
N ARG A 550 11.31 -6.17 -11.38
CA ARG A 550 11.48 -4.71 -11.38
C ARG A 550 12.93 -4.31 -11.55
N GLU A 551 13.87 -5.03 -10.92
CA GLU A 551 15.31 -4.83 -11.11
C GLU A 551 15.72 -4.96 -12.58
N ARG A 552 15.20 -5.99 -13.27
CA ARG A 552 15.50 -6.19 -14.70
C ARG A 552 15.00 -5.02 -15.52
N GLU A 553 13.72 -4.64 -15.38
CA GLU A 553 13.13 -3.53 -16.13
C GLU A 553 13.84 -2.19 -15.88
N ASP A 554 14.15 -1.88 -14.61
CA ASP A 554 14.83 -0.64 -14.25
C ASP A 554 16.27 -0.60 -14.79
N ARG A 555 16.99 -1.73 -14.79
CA ARG A 555 18.34 -1.83 -15.37
C ARG A 555 18.31 -1.68 -16.89
N GLU A 556 17.34 -2.30 -17.56
CA GLU A 556 17.13 -2.16 -19.01
C GLU A 556 16.82 -0.71 -19.38
N TRP A 557 15.91 -0.06 -18.64
CA TRP A 557 15.57 1.35 -18.81
C TRP A 557 16.80 2.25 -18.62
N LEU A 558 17.55 2.06 -17.51
CA LEU A 558 18.74 2.87 -17.20
C LEU A 558 19.84 2.70 -18.26
N ALA A 559 20.07 1.48 -18.75
CA ALA A 559 21.04 1.23 -19.81
C ALA A 559 20.62 1.89 -21.13
N ALA A 560 19.33 1.82 -21.49
CA ALA A 560 18.82 2.46 -22.69
C ALA A 560 18.92 3.99 -22.61
N TYR A 561 18.60 4.58 -21.45
CA TYR A 561 18.75 6.02 -21.21
C TYR A 561 20.21 6.47 -21.28
N LYS A 562 21.14 5.74 -20.64
CA LYS A 562 22.58 6.05 -20.71
C LYS A 562 23.12 6.03 -22.15
N ARG A 563 22.57 5.18 -23.02
CA ARG A 563 22.99 5.04 -24.42
C ARG A 563 22.39 6.12 -25.33
N GLN A 564 21.12 6.44 -25.16
CA GLN A 564 20.35 7.25 -26.11
C GLN A 564 20.01 8.65 -25.58
N GLY A 565 20.27 8.93 -24.30
CA GLY A 565 19.79 10.14 -23.63
C GLY A 565 18.27 10.26 -23.69
N ILE A 566 17.78 11.49 -23.77
CA ILE A 566 16.34 11.78 -23.84
C ILE A 566 15.64 11.26 -25.10
N ALA A 567 16.39 10.92 -26.15
CA ALA A 567 15.83 10.32 -27.35
C ALA A 567 15.21 8.94 -27.10
N PHE A 568 15.60 8.26 -26.01
CA PHE A 568 15.01 6.97 -25.61
C PHE A 568 13.49 7.05 -25.38
N ALA A 569 12.98 8.19 -24.90
CA ALA A 569 11.54 8.38 -24.67
C ALA A 569 10.73 8.46 -25.98
N GLY A 570 11.40 8.52 -27.13
CA GLY A 570 10.79 8.58 -28.46
C GLY A 570 10.27 9.97 -28.80
N GLU A 571 9.27 10.01 -29.67
CA GLU A 571 8.65 11.24 -30.16
C GLU A 571 7.95 12.01 -29.03
N PHE A 572 7.80 13.32 -29.20
CA PHE A 572 6.95 14.13 -28.33
C PHE A 572 5.48 14.03 -28.76
N SER A 573 4.59 14.47 -27.87
CA SER A 573 3.17 14.67 -28.19
C SER A 573 3.00 15.68 -29.34
N PRO A 574 1.95 15.56 -30.17
CA PRO A 574 1.62 16.54 -31.20
C PRO A 574 1.47 17.99 -30.69
N ASN A 575 1.18 18.18 -29.40
CA ASN A 575 1.09 19.51 -28.76
C ASN A 575 2.45 20.11 -28.37
N VAL A 576 3.56 19.42 -28.64
CA VAL A 576 4.91 19.98 -28.54
C VAL A 576 5.30 20.52 -29.91
N LEU A 577 5.75 21.78 -29.95
CA LEU A 577 6.23 22.40 -31.18
C LEU A 577 7.48 21.69 -31.69
N SER A 578 7.65 21.65 -33.01
CA SER A 578 8.89 21.19 -33.65
C SER A 578 10.05 22.15 -33.34
N PRO A 579 11.32 21.75 -33.63
CA PRO A 579 12.48 22.61 -33.41
C PRO A 579 12.41 23.96 -34.15
N ASP A 580 11.74 24.02 -35.30
CA ASP A 580 11.48 25.24 -36.07
C ASP A 580 10.22 25.99 -35.64
N GLY A 581 9.61 25.61 -34.51
CA GLY A 581 8.46 26.29 -33.90
C GLY A 581 7.11 25.99 -34.56
N LYS A 582 7.04 24.99 -35.46
CA LYS A 582 5.78 24.62 -36.14
C LYS A 582 4.94 23.69 -35.27
N LEU A 583 3.63 23.88 -35.38
CA LEU A 583 2.65 23.01 -34.75
C LEU A 583 2.37 21.79 -35.64
N SER A 584 2.19 20.63 -35.02
CA SER A 584 1.75 19.42 -35.73
C SER A 584 0.32 19.57 -36.25
N GLU A 585 0.03 19.02 -37.43
CA GLU A 585 -1.34 18.91 -37.95
C GLU A 585 -2.23 18.03 -37.05
N ASN A 586 -1.61 17.14 -36.27
CA ASN A 586 -2.29 16.30 -35.28
C ASN A 586 -2.32 16.94 -33.87
N ALA A 587 -1.96 18.21 -33.73
CA ALA A 587 -2.11 18.91 -32.46
C ALA A 587 -3.59 19.10 -32.12
N PHE A 588 -3.89 19.27 -30.84
CA PHE A 588 -5.23 19.54 -30.35
C PHE A 588 -5.27 20.78 -29.47
N MET A 589 -6.49 21.22 -29.15
CA MET A 589 -6.76 22.39 -28.33
C MET A 589 -7.60 22.02 -27.11
N LEU A 590 -7.24 22.54 -25.94
CA LEU A 590 -8.02 22.39 -24.71
C LEU A 590 -9.28 23.27 -24.75
N GLN A 591 -10.43 22.69 -24.43
CA GLN A 591 -11.70 23.40 -24.50
C GLN A 591 -11.87 24.41 -23.35
N GLY A 592 -11.48 24.04 -22.13
CA GLY A 592 -11.75 24.84 -20.94
C GLY A 592 -11.05 26.20 -20.92
N ILE A 593 -9.88 26.31 -21.55
CA ILE A 593 -9.05 27.53 -21.52
C ILE A 593 -9.53 28.61 -22.49
N LEU A 594 -10.43 28.27 -23.42
CA LEU A 594 -10.89 29.16 -24.49
C LEU A 594 -11.52 30.46 -23.97
N ALA A 595 -12.40 30.36 -22.98
CA ALA A 595 -13.08 31.51 -22.40
C ALA A 595 -12.44 31.95 -21.07
N ASP A 596 -11.24 31.45 -20.75
CA ASP A 596 -10.57 31.83 -19.50
C ASP A 596 -9.95 33.23 -19.61
N PRO A 597 -10.40 34.20 -18.80
CA PRO A 597 -9.93 35.58 -18.91
C PRO A 597 -8.44 35.73 -18.54
N TYR A 598 -7.89 34.88 -17.68
CA TYR A 598 -6.46 34.90 -17.36
C TYR A 598 -5.65 34.36 -18.53
N VAL A 599 -6.05 33.22 -19.11
CA VAL A 599 -5.37 32.66 -20.29
C VAL A 599 -5.42 33.65 -21.45
N GLN A 600 -6.59 34.24 -21.72
CA GLN A 600 -6.77 35.29 -22.73
C GLN A 600 -5.81 36.47 -22.50
N ALA A 601 -5.68 36.93 -21.25
CA ALA A 601 -4.79 38.05 -20.92
C ALA A 601 -3.31 37.70 -21.14
N ILE A 602 -2.83 36.56 -20.62
CA ILE A 602 -1.40 36.20 -20.71
C ILE A 602 -0.98 35.78 -22.12
N THR A 603 -1.94 35.41 -22.98
CA THR A 603 -1.68 35.07 -24.38
C THR A 603 -2.00 36.21 -25.35
N ASN A 604 -2.38 37.40 -24.85
CA ASN A 604 -2.78 38.53 -25.69
C ASN A 604 -3.88 38.17 -26.71
N GLY A 605 -4.90 37.45 -26.25
CA GLY A 605 -6.04 37.03 -27.09
C GLY A 605 -5.82 35.75 -27.88
N HIS A 606 -4.72 35.02 -27.66
CA HIS A 606 -4.35 33.79 -28.37
C HIS A 606 -4.30 32.54 -27.45
N PRO A 607 -5.42 32.17 -26.80
CA PRO A 607 -5.46 31.06 -25.86
C PRO A 607 -5.06 29.71 -26.50
N GLU A 608 -5.14 29.58 -27.83
CA GLU A 608 -4.71 28.43 -28.61
C GLU A 608 -3.22 28.12 -28.53
N LEU A 609 -2.41 29.08 -28.08
CA LEU A 609 -0.98 28.90 -27.90
C LEU A 609 -0.62 28.47 -26.47
N TYR A 610 -1.55 28.59 -25.51
CA TYR A 610 -1.26 28.33 -24.10
C TYR A 610 -1.02 26.84 -23.81
N ASP A 611 -1.77 25.94 -24.44
CA ASP A 611 -1.63 24.49 -24.24
C ASP A 611 -0.54 23.87 -25.14
N LYS A 612 0.22 24.68 -25.86
CA LYS A 612 1.37 24.23 -26.66
C LYS A 612 2.66 24.32 -25.84
N ILE A 613 3.51 23.32 -25.98
CA ILE A 613 4.81 23.27 -25.28
C ILE A 613 5.91 23.58 -26.28
N SER A 614 6.82 24.48 -25.92
CA SER A 614 8.00 24.77 -26.77
C SER A 614 8.90 23.54 -26.85
N TYR A 615 9.62 23.38 -27.98
CA TYR A 615 10.59 22.30 -28.12
C TYR A 615 11.70 22.37 -27.04
N GLU A 616 12.09 23.59 -26.66
CA GLU A 616 13.10 23.84 -25.63
C GLU A 616 12.64 23.35 -24.25
N ASP A 617 11.44 23.76 -23.82
CA ASP A 617 10.88 23.35 -22.53
C ASP A 617 10.62 21.84 -22.49
N ALA A 618 10.12 21.26 -23.58
CA ALA A 618 9.89 19.83 -23.67
C ALA A 618 11.20 19.04 -23.50
N ASN A 619 12.30 19.44 -24.15
CA ASN A 619 13.61 18.81 -23.95
C ASN A 619 14.13 19.00 -22.53
N LYS A 620 14.00 20.21 -21.98
CA LYS A 620 14.43 20.54 -20.62
C LYS A 620 13.70 19.67 -19.60
N TRP A 621 12.38 19.67 -19.60
CA TRP A 621 11.58 18.92 -18.64
C TRP A 621 11.67 17.42 -18.86
N ARG A 622 11.81 16.94 -20.11
CA ARG A 622 12.12 15.53 -20.39
C ARG A 622 13.41 15.11 -19.72
N LYS A 623 14.46 15.91 -19.90
CA LYS A 623 15.75 15.67 -19.27
C LYS A 623 15.64 15.65 -17.75
N GLU A 624 14.95 16.63 -17.15
CA GLU A 624 14.75 16.71 -15.70
C GLU A 624 14.13 15.43 -15.12
N TRP A 625 13.00 14.95 -15.65
CA TRP A 625 12.34 13.76 -15.09
C TRP A 625 13.15 12.47 -15.37
N MET A 626 13.79 12.36 -16.54
CA MET A 626 14.60 11.18 -16.88
C MET A 626 15.88 11.11 -16.03
N ASP A 627 16.56 12.24 -15.79
CA ASP A 627 17.71 12.31 -14.88
C ASP A 627 17.30 11.90 -13.46
N ALA A 628 16.16 12.40 -12.97
CA ALA A 628 15.65 12.06 -11.65
C ALA A 628 15.32 10.56 -11.53
N ARG A 629 14.70 9.97 -12.56
CA ARG A 629 14.44 8.52 -12.61
C ARG A 629 15.72 7.70 -12.68
N ALA A 630 16.70 8.13 -13.48
CA ALA A 630 18.00 7.48 -13.56
C ALA A 630 18.72 7.50 -12.20
N ALA A 631 18.69 8.63 -11.49
CA ALA A 631 19.26 8.76 -10.16
C ALA A 631 18.55 7.87 -9.13
N PHE A 632 17.22 7.77 -9.17
CA PHE A 632 16.45 6.87 -8.31
C PHE A 632 16.84 5.39 -8.53
N ILE A 633 16.90 4.95 -9.79
CA ILE A 633 17.30 3.57 -10.12
C ILE A 633 18.74 3.32 -9.69
N GLN A 634 19.66 4.25 -9.95
CA GLN A 634 21.06 4.11 -9.54
C GLN A 634 21.18 4.01 -8.01
N ASN A 635 20.41 4.81 -7.26
CA ASN A 635 20.34 4.70 -5.80
C ASN A 635 19.86 3.31 -5.33
N ASN A 636 18.86 2.73 -5.99
CA ASN A 636 18.38 1.39 -5.66
C ASN A 636 19.44 0.31 -5.92
N ILE A 637 20.23 0.47 -6.99
CA ILE A 637 21.36 -0.41 -7.30
C ILE A 637 22.45 -0.27 -6.23
N ASP A 638 22.89 0.96 -5.97
CA ASP A 638 24.03 1.24 -5.08
C ASP A 638 23.76 0.82 -3.63
N ASN A 639 22.50 0.90 -3.20
CA ASN A 639 22.07 0.51 -1.86
C ASN A 639 21.47 -0.91 -1.78
N ASN A 640 21.60 -1.72 -2.85
CA ASN A 640 21.11 -3.09 -2.91
C ASN A 640 19.61 -3.25 -2.55
N LEU A 641 18.79 -2.27 -2.94
CA LEU A 641 17.35 -2.24 -2.63
C LEU A 641 16.53 -3.21 -3.48
N TYR A 642 17.11 -3.79 -4.53
CA TYR A 642 16.51 -4.86 -5.32
C TYR A 642 16.69 -6.26 -4.69
N THR A 643 17.32 -6.36 -3.53
CA THR A 643 17.51 -7.62 -2.82
C THR A 643 16.64 -7.66 -1.58
N ALA A 644 15.56 -8.43 -1.67
CA ALA A 644 14.67 -8.69 -0.55
C ALA A 644 15.42 -9.28 0.64
N SER A 645 15.18 -8.71 1.82
CA SER A 645 15.77 -9.12 3.10
C SER A 645 14.82 -8.76 4.24
N LEU A 646 15.02 -9.38 5.41
CA LEU A 646 14.23 -9.10 6.61
C LEU A 646 15.13 -8.63 7.75
N THR A 647 14.80 -7.49 8.35
CA THR A 647 15.33 -7.07 9.65
C THR A 647 14.20 -7.11 10.67
N LYS A 648 14.30 -8.02 11.65
CA LYS A 648 13.37 -8.14 12.76
C LYS A 648 13.89 -7.35 13.96
N GLN A 649 13.12 -6.35 14.36
CA GLN A 649 13.38 -5.47 15.50
C GLN A 649 12.17 -5.44 16.46
N GLY A 650 12.34 -4.78 17.59
CA GLY A 650 11.32 -4.64 18.63
C GLY A 650 11.14 -5.90 19.48
N SER A 651 10.48 -5.77 20.63
CA SER A 651 10.43 -6.83 21.64
C SER A 651 9.56 -8.04 21.28
N GLY A 652 8.65 -7.90 20.31
CA GLY A 652 7.70 -8.96 19.93
C GLY A 652 8.31 -10.18 19.26
N MET A 653 7.50 -11.24 19.15
CA MET A 653 7.82 -12.50 18.49
C MET A 653 7.19 -12.57 17.10
N LEU A 654 7.99 -12.83 16.07
CA LEU A 654 7.50 -13.22 14.74
C LEU A 654 7.68 -14.72 14.55
N ILE A 655 6.62 -15.44 14.18
CA ILE A 655 6.68 -16.83 13.75
C ILE A 655 6.49 -16.89 12.24
N MET A 656 7.42 -17.54 11.52
CA MET A 656 7.33 -17.80 10.09
C MET A 656 7.15 -19.29 9.85
N SER A 657 5.95 -19.69 9.41
CA SER A 657 5.59 -21.09 9.15
C SER A 657 5.58 -21.46 7.66
N GLY A 658 5.49 -20.48 6.76
CA GLY A 658 5.61 -20.68 5.31
C GLY A 658 7.05 -20.86 4.82
N HIS A 659 7.22 -20.90 3.51
CA HIS A 659 8.51 -21.02 2.83
C HIS A 659 9.03 -19.67 2.35
N ALA A 660 10.10 -19.16 2.98
CA ALA A 660 10.77 -17.94 2.57
C ALA A 660 11.93 -18.24 1.60
N THR A 661 11.84 -17.72 0.37
CA THR A 661 12.77 -18.00 -0.74
C THR A 661 13.60 -16.79 -1.20
N TYR A 662 13.44 -15.63 -0.56
CA TYR A 662 14.27 -14.46 -0.86
C TYR A 662 15.75 -14.69 -0.52
N GLY A 663 16.63 -14.03 -1.28
CA GLY A 663 18.08 -14.28 -1.24
C GLY A 663 18.85 -13.42 -0.25
N GLY A 664 18.34 -12.24 0.11
CA GLY A 664 18.99 -11.36 1.09
C GLY A 664 18.92 -11.96 2.50
N GLY A 665 19.99 -11.75 3.26
CA GLY A 665 20.09 -12.28 4.63
C GLY A 665 19.05 -11.68 5.58
N THR A 666 18.70 -12.45 6.61
CA THR A 666 17.80 -12.02 7.68
C THR A 666 18.60 -11.58 8.90
N THR A 667 18.26 -10.44 9.48
CA THR A 667 18.88 -9.94 10.72
C THR A 667 17.87 -9.93 11.86
N VAL A 668 18.23 -10.49 13.01
CA VAL A 668 17.43 -10.49 14.23
C VAL A 668 18.10 -9.60 15.28
N GLU A 669 17.60 -8.38 15.43
CA GLU A 669 18.17 -7.36 16.31
C GLU A 669 17.43 -7.24 17.64
N GLY A 670 16.15 -7.60 17.67
CA GLY A 670 15.32 -7.55 18.88
C GLY A 670 14.16 -8.56 18.88
N GLY A 671 13.69 -8.89 20.08
CA GLY A 671 12.61 -9.85 20.28
C GLY A 671 12.98 -11.25 19.80
N LYS A 672 11.99 -12.02 19.34
CA LYS A 672 12.21 -13.38 18.82
C LYS A 672 11.77 -13.50 17.36
N LEU A 673 12.59 -14.13 16.53
CA LEU A 673 12.19 -14.68 15.23
C LEU A 673 12.18 -16.21 15.35
N SER A 674 11.04 -16.84 15.11
CA SER A 674 10.88 -18.30 15.14
C SER A 674 10.63 -18.82 13.73
N ILE A 675 11.54 -19.64 13.20
CA ILE A 675 11.37 -20.30 11.91
C ILE A 675 10.75 -21.67 12.14
N ALA A 676 9.48 -21.83 11.79
CA ALA A 676 8.76 -23.10 11.82
C ALA A 676 8.72 -23.77 10.43
N GLY A 677 8.67 -22.98 9.36
CA GLY A 677 8.71 -23.43 7.97
C GLY A 677 10.14 -23.57 7.43
N SER A 678 10.35 -23.13 6.19
CA SER A 678 11.69 -23.07 5.59
C SER A 678 12.12 -21.64 5.29
N HIS A 679 13.42 -21.38 5.39
CA HIS A 679 14.02 -20.07 5.19
C HIS A 679 15.32 -20.20 4.40
N ALA A 680 15.34 -19.76 3.15
CA ALA A 680 16.44 -20.03 2.25
C ALA A 680 17.74 -19.28 2.63
N SER A 681 17.65 -18.01 3.03
CA SER A 681 18.82 -17.15 3.23
C SER A 681 19.50 -17.37 4.59
N SER A 682 20.68 -16.76 4.75
CA SER A 682 21.43 -16.81 6.01
C SER A 682 20.81 -15.89 7.06
N VAL A 683 20.94 -16.27 8.34
CA VAL A 683 20.40 -15.50 9.47
C VAL A 683 21.53 -15.00 10.37
N ALA A 684 21.56 -13.69 10.63
CA ALA A 684 22.45 -13.04 11.58
C ALA A 684 21.67 -12.60 12.83
N VAL A 685 22.09 -13.06 14.01
CA VAL A 685 21.51 -12.62 15.29
C VAL A 685 22.44 -11.56 15.90
N LYS A 686 21.87 -10.39 16.19
CA LYS A 686 22.57 -9.18 16.68
C LYS A 686 21.82 -8.55 17.86
N GLY A 687 21.43 -9.35 18.85
CA GLY A 687 20.80 -8.88 20.09
C GLY A 687 19.46 -9.53 20.41
N GLY A 688 18.72 -10.01 19.40
CA GLY A 688 17.49 -10.75 19.60
C GLY A 688 17.68 -12.25 19.79
N THR A 689 16.61 -13.00 19.59
CA THR A 689 16.56 -14.46 19.67
C THR A 689 16.11 -15.07 18.35
N LEU A 690 16.91 -15.98 17.79
CA LEU A 690 16.47 -16.86 16.72
C LEU A 690 16.02 -18.19 17.32
N GLY A 691 14.85 -18.69 16.97
CA GLY A 691 14.37 -20.00 17.38
C GLY A 691 13.54 -20.71 16.31
N GLY A 692 12.72 -21.66 16.76
CA GLY A 692 11.87 -22.47 15.90
C GLY A 692 12.43 -23.86 15.61
N SER A 693 11.63 -24.68 14.96
CA SER A 693 11.91 -26.09 14.64
C SER A 693 11.95 -26.38 13.14
N GLY A 694 12.02 -25.33 12.32
CA GLY A 694 12.03 -25.41 10.87
C GLY A 694 13.42 -25.64 10.28
N PHE A 695 13.59 -25.16 9.06
CA PHE A 695 14.83 -25.28 8.28
C PHE A 695 15.36 -23.92 7.83
N VAL A 696 16.61 -23.61 8.14
CA VAL A 696 17.35 -22.48 7.59
C VAL A 696 18.34 -23.01 6.57
N GLY A 697 18.16 -22.71 5.28
CA GLY A 697 19.03 -23.16 4.21
C GLY A 697 20.43 -22.54 4.25
N GLY A 698 20.51 -21.26 4.64
CA GLY A 698 21.77 -20.54 4.80
C GLY A 698 22.53 -20.87 6.09
N SER A 699 23.59 -20.10 6.35
CA SER A 699 24.33 -20.18 7.61
C SER A 699 23.62 -19.38 8.71
N ILE A 700 23.79 -19.79 9.96
CA ILE A 700 23.37 -19.02 11.14
C ILE A 700 24.61 -18.45 11.82
N ARG A 701 24.61 -17.14 12.02
CA ARG A 701 25.66 -16.46 12.79
C ARG A 701 25.06 -15.68 13.96
N VAL A 702 25.33 -16.15 15.17
CA VAL A 702 25.00 -15.42 16.40
C VAL A 702 26.19 -14.54 16.76
N ASN A 703 26.12 -13.26 16.40
CA ASN A 703 27.14 -12.28 16.76
C ASN A 703 26.96 -11.84 18.22
N SER A 704 25.71 -11.55 18.58
CA SER A 704 25.22 -11.26 19.93
C SER A 704 23.77 -11.70 20.02
N GLY A 705 23.27 -11.98 21.23
CA GLY A 705 21.92 -12.52 21.43
C GLY A 705 21.89 -14.05 21.53
N VAL A 706 20.78 -14.66 21.17
CA VAL A 706 20.49 -16.08 21.50
C VAL A 706 20.04 -16.89 20.30
N LEU A 707 20.61 -18.07 20.11
CA LEU A 707 20.00 -19.16 19.35
C LEU A 707 19.25 -20.07 20.33
N GLN A 708 17.95 -20.21 20.16
CA GLN A 708 17.06 -20.99 21.02
C GLN A 708 16.23 -21.94 20.13
N PRO A 709 16.78 -23.10 19.71
CA PRO A 709 16.06 -24.03 18.86
C PRO A 709 14.78 -24.52 19.54
N GLY A 710 13.83 -24.93 18.71
CA GLY A 710 12.54 -25.46 19.11
C GLY A 710 11.42 -24.42 19.09
N LEU A 711 10.21 -24.97 19.00
CA LEU A 711 8.93 -24.27 19.08
C LEU A 711 8.06 -25.07 20.06
N SER A 712 7.78 -24.47 21.21
CA SER A 712 7.07 -25.13 22.30
C SER A 712 5.57 -25.26 22.03
N ALA A 713 4.89 -26.19 22.72
CA ALA A 713 3.44 -26.32 22.64
C ALA A 713 2.70 -25.00 22.97
N ALA A 714 3.21 -24.22 23.93
CA ALA A 714 2.64 -22.92 24.29
C ALA A 714 2.80 -21.88 23.17
N GLU A 715 3.95 -21.85 22.50
CA GLU A 715 4.17 -20.98 21.33
C GLU A 715 3.30 -21.40 20.15
N ALA A 716 3.16 -22.71 19.90
CA ALA A 716 2.27 -23.24 18.87
C ALA A 716 0.80 -22.87 19.14
N ALA A 717 0.35 -23.03 20.38
CA ALA A 717 -1.01 -22.65 20.80
C ALA A 717 -1.25 -21.13 20.68
N SER A 718 -0.23 -20.32 20.99
CA SER A 718 -0.31 -18.85 20.81
C SER A 718 -0.31 -18.45 19.34
N ALA A 719 0.42 -19.17 18.48
CA ALA A 719 0.38 -18.94 17.04
C ALA A 719 -1.02 -19.24 16.48
N LEU A 720 -1.60 -20.37 16.92
CA LEU A 720 -2.94 -20.80 16.52
C LEU A 720 -4.00 -19.76 16.87
N SER A 721 -3.92 -19.09 18.02
CA SER A 721 -4.89 -18.08 18.41
C SER A 721 -4.81 -16.77 17.61
N VAL A 722 -3.70 -16.53 16.90
CA VAL A 722 -3.51 -15.33 16.07
C VAL A 722 -3.95 -15.55 14.63
N SER A 723 -3.56 -16.68 14.02
CA SER A 723 -3.80 -16.94 12.60
C SER A 723 -4.78 -18.07 12.32
N LEU A 724 -5.21 -18.86 13.32
CA LEU A 724 -5.97 -20.10 13.11
C LEU A 724 -5.29 -21.09 12.15
N THR A 725 -3.97 -20.98 11.97
CA THR A 725 -3.17 -21.94 11.20
C THR A 725 -2.35 -22.80 12.14
N ASP A 726 -2.38 -24.11 11.94
CA ASP A 726 -1.54 -25.03 12.70
C ASP A 726 -0.06 -24.75 12.43
N VAL A 727 0.67 -24.42 13.50
CA VAL A 727 2.13 -24.30 13.46
C VAL A 727 2.71 -25.50 14.19
N PRO A 728 3.44 -26.40 13.50
CA PRO A 728 3.95 -27.61 14.13
C PRO A 728 4.96 -27.27 15.22
N GLN A 729 4.72 -27.77 16.43
CA GLN A 729 5.73 -27.80 17.48
C GLN A 729 6.90 -28.69 17.07
N GLY A 730 8.06 -28.44 17.67
CA GLY A 730 9.20 -29.29 17.42
C GLY A 730 10.42 -28.85 18.21
N ASN A 731 11.40 -29.74 18.26
CA ASN A 731 12.58 -29.56 19.09
C ASN A 731 13.83 -29.19 18.30
N VAL A 732 13.84 -29.44 16.99
CA VAL A 732 15.07 -29.43 16.20
C VAL A 732 15.05 -28.29 15.19
N LEU A 733 15.99 -27.35 15.28
CA LEU A 733 16.26 -26.41 14.20
C LEU A 733 17.31 -27.00 13.25
N LYS A 734 16.95 -27.13 11.97
CA LYS A 734 17.84 -27.65 10.93
C LYS A 734 18.52 -26.50 10.18
N VAL A 735 19.79 -26.67 9.84
CA VAL A 735 20.61 -25.64 9.20
C VAL A 735 21.39 -26.23 8.02
N GLY A 736 21.24 -25.66 6.83
CA GLY A 736 21.95 -26.08 5.61
C GLY A 736 23.39 -25.57 5.52
N GLY A 737 23.70 -24.47 6.21
CA GLY A 737 25.03 -23.89 6.29
C GLY A 737 25.75 -24.16 7.61
N ASP A 738 26.75 -23.31 7.88
CA ASP A 738 27.49 -23.31 9.13
C ASP A 738 26.65 -22.70 10.26
N VAL A 739 26.93 -23.11 11.49
CA VAL A 739 26.39 -22.47 12.70
C VAL A 739 27.55 -21.91 13.51
N THR A 740 27.60 -20.59 13.61
CA THR A 740 28.59 -19.88 14.43
C THR A 740 27.93 -19.26 15.66
N ILE A 741 28.40 -19.64 16.85
CA ILE A 741 28.09 -18.96 18.11
C ILE A 741 29.34 -18.18 18.54
N SER A 742 29.34 -16.87 18.26
CA SER A 742 30.46 -15.98 18.57
C SER A 742 30.56 -15.74 20.08
N ARG A 743 31.67 -15.18 20.57
CA ARG A 743 31.93 -14.91 22.00
C ARG A 743 30.80 -14.22 22.76
N ALA A 744 30.12 -13.26 22.14
CA ALA A 744 29.00 -12.52 22.75
C ALA A 744 27.62 -13.17 22.50
N GLY A 745 27.60 -14.28 21.76
CA GLY A 745 26.41 -15.07 21.46
C GLY A 745 26.17 -16.19 22.48
N ARG A 746 24.93 -16.67 22.53
CA ARG A 746 24.51 -17.76 23.41
C ARG A 746 23.68 -18.79 22.65
N LEU A 747 23.85 -20.05 23.01
CA LEU A 747 22.92 -21.14 22.70
C LEU A 747 22.08 -21.44 23.95
N ALA A 748 20.75 -21.48 23.82
CA ALA A 748 19.84 -21.83 24.91
C ALA A 748 19.09 -23.13 24.57
N ILE A 749 19.15 -24.11 25.46
CA ILE A 749 18.61 -25.45 25.24
C ILE A 749 17.68 -25.83 26.38
N THR A 750 16.47 -26.23 26.02
CA THR A 750 15.50 -26.84 26.93
C THR A 750 15.64 -28.37 26.88
N ILE A 751 15.70 -29.00 28.05
CA ILE A 751 15.74 -30.46 28.24
C ILE A 751 14.53 -30.84 29.12
N SER A 752 13.55 -31.50 28.51
CA SER A 752 12.29 -31.94 29.13
C SER A 752 12.22 -33.46 29.32
N GLY A 753 13.24 -34.20 28.90
CA GLY A 753 13.37 -35.64 29.14
C GLY A 753 14.49 -36.27 28.31
N ASP A 754 14.68 -37.58 28.47
CA ASP A 754 15.78 -38.32 27.82
C ASP A 754 15.78 -38.24 26.28
N ARG A 755 14.59 -38.03 25.69
CA ARG A 755 14.38 -37.91 24.24
C ARG A 755 13.64 -36.63 23.84
N ASP A 756 13.29 -35.80 24.83
CA ASP A 756 12.55 -34.57 24.62
C ASP A 756 13.42 -33.38 25.01
N TYR A 757 14.17 -32.88 24.04
CA TYR A 757 15.07 -31.76 24.24
C TYR A 757 15.31 -31.02 22.93
N THR A 758 15.47 -29.72 23.03
CA THR A 758 15.73 -28.87 21.87
C THR A 758 17.16 -29.04 21.36
N SER A 759 17.38 -28.92 20.06
CA SER A 759 18.71 -29.11 19.49
C SER A 759 18.88 -28.46 18.11
N VAL A 760 20.15 -28.31 17.69
CA VAL A 760 20.52 -27.79 16.37
C VAL A 760 21.15 -28.91 15.53
N ARG A 761 20.77 -28.98 14.25
CA ARG A 761 21.35 -29.94 13.28
C ARG A 761 21.83 -29.18 12.06
N ALA A 762 23.12 -28.95 11.96
CA ALA A 762 23.76 -28.33 10.82
C ALA A 762 24.30 -29.39 9.84
N THR A 763 24.28 -29.10 8.54
CA THR A 763 25.07 -29.83 7.55
C THR A 763 26.47 -29.25 7.39
N GLY A 764 26.65 -27.96 7.72
CA GLY A 764 27.96 -27.28 7.75
C GLY A 764 28.74 -27.50 9.04
N ALA A 765 29.77 -26.68 9.24
CA ALA A 765 30.61 -26.68 10.43
C ALA A 765 29.92 -25.97 11.61
N LEU A 766 30.23 -26.44 12.82
CA LEU A 766 29.93 -25.74 14.07
C LEU A 766 31.15 -24.95 14.52
N VAL A 767 31.01 -23.64 14.71
CA VAL A 767 32.08 -22.77 15.19
C VAL A 767 31.63 -22.15 16.52
N LEU A 768 32.28 -22.56 17.61
CA LEU A 768 31.82 -22.28 18.98
C LEU A 768 32.86 -21.48 19.76
N ASP A 769 32.45 -20.33 20.28
CA ASP A 769 33.25 -19.45 21.17
C ASP A 769 32.37 -18.75 22.23
N GLY A 770 31.04 -18.81 22.11
CA GLY A 770 30.09 -18.18 23.02
C GLY A 770 29.67 -19.03 24.21
N GLU A 771 28.47 -18.77 24.74
CA GLU A 771 27.94 -19.42 25.95
C GLU A 771 26.88 -20.48 25.65
N LEU A 772 26.77 -21.50 26.50
CA LEU A 772 25.66 -22.47 26.50
C LEU A 772 24.84 -22.31 27.79
N THR A 773 23.53 -22.19 27.65
CA THR A 773 22.57 -22.17 28.75
C THR A 773 21.63 -23.37 28.64
N LEU A 774 21.45 -24.07 29.76
CA LEU A 774 20.62 -25.27 29.85
C LEU A 774 19.45 -25.01 30.81
N ASP A 775 18.25 -25.31 30.35
CA ASP A 775 17.01 -25.33 31.15
C ASP A 775 16.53 -26.77 31.26
N VAL A 776 16.73 -27.38 32.43
CA VAL A 776 16.38 -28.79 32.69
C VAL A 776 15.07 -28.84 33.48
N ARG A 777 14.03 -29.38 32.86
CA ARG A 777 12.65 -29.35 33.37
C ARG A 777 12.16 -30.69 33.91
N ALA A 778 12.86 -31.77 33.60
CA ALA A 778 12.50 -33.12 34.04
C ALA A 778 13.74 -33.94 34.40
N PRO A 779 13.58 -35.01 35.21
CA PRO A 779 14.65 -35.94 35.51
C PRO A 779 15.23 -36.57 34.24
N ILE A 780 16.56 -36.62 34.17
CA ILE A 780 17.31 -37.30 33.11
C ILE A 780 17.94 -38.57 33.65
N THR A 781 17.74 -39.68 32.94
CA THR A 781 18.28 -40.98 33.30
C THR A 781 19.80 -40.95 33.22
N PRO A 782 20.53 -41.37 34.27
CA PRO A 782 21.98 -41.54 34.19
C PRO A 782 22.38 -42.46 33.02
N GLY A 783 23.36 -42.04 32.23
CA GLY A 783 23.77 -42.69 30.98
C GLY A 783 23.12 -42.11 29.72
N THR A 784 22.04 -41.33 29.83
CA THR A 784 21.43 -40.66 28.68
C THR A 784 22.44 -39.73 28.01
N VAL A 785 22.56 -39.85 26.68
CA VAL A 785 23.39 -38.98 25.84
C VAL A 785 22.48 -38.06 25.01
N LEU A 786 22.55 -36.77 25.29
CA LEU A 786 21.79 -35.73 24.60
C LEU A 786 22.67 -35.09 23.53
N THR A 787 22.30 -35.19 22.26
CA THR A 787 23.03 -34.54 21.15
C THR A 787 22.49 -33.13 20.95
N ILE A 788 23.14 -32.15 21.56
CA ILE A 788 22.68 -30.77 21.60
C ILE A 788 22.90 -30.06 20.25
N MET A 789 24.09 -30.28 19.65
CA MET A 789 24.39 -29.83 18.31
C MET A 789 25.07 -30.93 17.50
N SER A 790 24.81 -30.98 16.20
CA SER A 790 25.62 -31.77 15.26
C SER A 790 25.92 -30.95 14.00
N GLY A 791 27.07 -31.20 13.41
CA GLY A 791 27.53 -30.63 12.14
C GLY A 791 28.57 -31.52 11.47
N ALA A 792 29.05 -31.12 10.29
CA ALA A 792 30.12 -31.83 9.58
C ALA A 792 31.45 -31.81 10.36
N SER A 793 31.70 -30.76 11.14
CA SER A 793 32.85 -30.63 12.03
C SER A 793 32.55 -29.67 13.19
N ILE A 794 33.38 -29.69 14.22
CA ILE A 794 33.34 -28.70 15.32
C ILE A 794 34.70 -28.02 15.42
N LYS A 795 34.68 -26.69 15.50
CA LYS A 795 35.83 -25.85 15.82
C LYS A 795 35.53 -25.04 17.08
N GLY A 796 36.39 -25.16 18.09
CA GLY A 796 36.22 -24.47 19.38
C GLY A 796 35.31 -25.23 20.34
N ASN A 797 34.92 -24.56 21.43
CA ASN A 797 34.01 -25.05 22.46
C ASN A 797 33.21 -23.88 23.03
N PHE A 798 32.16 -24.17 23.81
CA PHE A 798 31.49 -23.11 24.56
C PHE A 798 32.39 -22.65 25.69
N HIS A 799 32.38 -21.35 25.97
CA HIS A 799 33.13 -20.75 27.06
C HIS A 799 32.80 -21.44 28.38
N SER A 800 33.81 -21.64 29.23
CA SER A 800 33.70 -22.37 30.50
C SER A 800 33.23 -23.84 30.41
N MET A 801 33.11 -24.41 29.20
CA MET A 801 32.69 -25.79 28.95
C MET A 801 33.69 -26.54 28.06
N PRO A 802 34.95 -26.75 28.50
CA PRO A 802 35.89 -27.55 27.74
C PRO A 802 35.46 -29.03 27.68
N GLU A 803 36.07 -29.78 26.75
CA GLU A 803 35.92 -31.23 26.63
C GLU A 803 36.07 -31.93 27.99
N ARG A 804 35.19 -32.89 28.30
CA ARG A 804 35.09 -33.65 29.57
C ARG A 804 34.70 -32.84 30.81
N ARG A 805 34.39 -31.54 30.70
CA ARG A 805 33.85 -30.77 31.83
C ARG A 805 32.56 -31.43 32.34
N VAL A 806 32.39 -31.47 33.66
CA VAL A 806 31.15 -31.88 34.31
C VAL A 806 30.43 -30.64 34.84
N LEU A 807 29.16 -30.50 34.50
CA LEU A 807 28.31 -29.36 34.82
C LEU A 807 27.18 -29.82 35.76
N ASN A 808 26.90 -29.05 36.81
CA ASN A 808 25.72 -29.26 37.65
C ASN A 808 24.63 -28.28 37.22
N VAL A 809 23.57 -28.77 36.58
CA VAL A 809 22.43 -27.95 36.16
C VAL A 809 21.13 -28.70 36.45
N GLY A 810 20.16 -28.03 37.08
CA GLY A 810 18.87 -28.63 37.41
C GLY A 810 18.95 -29.84 38.37
N GLY A 811 20.04 -29.97 39.13
CA GLY A 811 20.28 -31.14 39.98
C GLY A 811 20.84 -32.35 39.24
N HIS A 812 21.26 -32.20 37.99
CA HIS A 812 21.90 -33.24 37.19
C HIS A 812 23.36 -32.90 36.88
N MET A 813 24.23 -33.92 36.95
CA MET A 813 25.62 -33.81 36.52
C MET A 813 25.73 -34.23 35.06
N PHE A 814 26.13 -33.32 34.17
CA PHE A 814 26.33 -33.60 32.75
C PHE A 814 27.80 -33.52 32.37
N ARG A 815 28.33 -34.57 31.74
CA ARG A 815 29.66 -34.55 31.10
C ARG A 815 29.55 -34.07 29.66
N VAL A 816 30.38 -33.09 29.29
CA VAL A 816 30.44 -32.50 27.95
C VAL A 816 31.39 -33.28 27.03
N SER A 817 31.02 -33.46 25.76
CA SER A 817 31.88 -34.01 24.70
C SER A 817 31.68 -33.29 23.35
N TYR A 818 32.75 -33.01 22.61
CA TYR A 818 32.79 -32.36 21.29
C TYR A 818 33.45 -33.27 20.23
N LYS A 819 32.90 -34.46 20.00
CA LYS A 819 33.51 -35.48 19.12
C LYS A 819 32.64 -35.79 17.91
N GLY A 820 33.29 -36.16 16.80
CA GLY A 820 32.60 -36.62 15.59
C GLY A 820 31.64 -35.58 14.99
N GLY A 821 31.98 -34.28 15.12
CA GLY A 821 31.10 -33.19 14.68
C GLY A 821 29.87 -32.95 15.57
N ALA A 822 29.76 -33.62 16.71
CA ALA A 822 28.65 -33.46 17.65
C ALA A 822 29.09 -32.93 19.02
N MET A 823 28.28 -32.03 19.57
CA MET A 823 28.33 -31.61 20.97
C MET A 823 27.27 -32.39 21.74
N THR A 824 27.70 -33.21 22.69
CA THR A 824 26.84 -34.07 23.50
C THR A 824 26.97 -33.76 24.99
N LEU A 825 25.88 -34.01 25.71
CA LEU A 825 25.81 -34.01 27.17
C LEU A 825 25.41 -35.40 27.65
N THR A 826 26.28 -36.05 28.44
CA THR A 826 25.98 -37.34 29.06
C THR A 826 25.59 -37.12 30.52
N ALA A 827 24.37 -37.53 30.91
CA ALA A 827 23.94 -37.48 32.30
C ALA A 827 24.73 -38.52 33.12
N GLU A 828 25.48 -38.10 34.13
CA GLU A 828 26.29 -39.02 34.95
C GLU A 828 25.57 -39.48 36.20
N ARG A 829 24.88 -38.55 36.87
CA ARG A 829 24.12 -38.80 38.09
C ARG A 829 23.12 -37.69 38.34
N THR A 830 22.05 -38.05 39.02
CA THR A 830 21.05 -37.13 39.55
C THR A 830 21.35 -36.88 41.03
N LEU A 831 21.43 -35.61 41.45
CA LEU A 831 21.67 -35.22 42.83
C LEU A 831 20.37 -35.31 43.64
N PRO A 832 20.45 -35.64 44.95
CA PRO A 832 19.28 -35.62 45.83
C PRO A 832 18.63 -34.22 45.84
N GLY A 833 17.32 -34.15 45.57
CA GLY A 833 16.56 -32.88 45.58
C GLY A 833 16.37 -32.20 44.23
N ALA A 834 16.69 -32.85 43.10
CA ALA A 834 16.25 -32.40 41.77
C ALA A 834 14.71 -32.33 41.75
N ARG A 835 14.14 -31.11 41.71
CA ARG A 835 12.70 -30.88 41.87
C ARG A 835 11.92 -31.48 40.69
N SER A 836 10.91 -32.29 41.00
CA SER A 836 9.75 -32.51 40.13
C SER A 836 8.95 -31.21 40.08
N GLY A 837 8.93 -30.50 38.95
CA GLY A 837 8.01 -29.38 38.77
C GLY A 837 6.56 -29.87 38.86
N ASN A 838 5.77 -29.24 39.73
CA ASN A 838 4.33 -29.48 39.82
C ASN A 838 3.63 -29.08 38.51
N ALA A 839 2.58 -29.85 38.20
CA ALA A 839 1.68 -29.75 37.05
C ALA A 839 1.11 -28.36 36.77
#